data_AF-A0A1M7MX68-F1
#
_entry.id   AF-A0A1M7MX68-F1
#
_cell.length_a   1.000
_cell.length_b   1.000
_cell.length_c   1.000
_cell.angle_alpha   90.00
_cell.angle_beta   90.00
_cell.angle_gamma   90.00
#
_symmetry.space_group_name_H-M   'P 1'
#
loop_
_entity.id
_entity.type
_entity.pdbx_description
1 polymer ?
#
loop_
_entity_poly.entity_id
_entity_poly.type
_entity_poly.pdbx_seq_one_letter_code
_entity_poly.pdbx_strand_id
1 'polypeptide(L)'
;MLFVTKLKILTLMTCLMLVGQAFALDCATGTQWGDFHTQEMTKDDEGFYNISEPEELAWIACKTTHDSTNYKSSQVRLTKDIDLQGKLFIPISAGKGDPKFRGTLDGQGHTIRGLFIKGSEIAKPEVNGMKNYAQNIGLVAVLSTGGIIRNLTLDVSDIYASNSAGDEGTVGTSSPISVGTLVGWMDAGTIENCIVEGRITTSGDKNRVGGLVGNVNNANISNSVCKVSISSSGNDTHVGGVVGALRKGGTVNLTSCVFEGDTLISTGGMVGGIVGYYENSKVNTDKALYYSGNYPGVGKGKSVETHKEANLNSEEVVCALNGGKWIVENETETCSGNTSNVWSEGQSSISMNGSDGYKVSFNANGGSFASGAKTFKIVANGATITADEITAPTRTDMDPNTNMTKSKKFAGWATTTDAIEPTELGVADANKTLYAVWYDFYTVTFEINSVTHETRTISVPKHGHVSAEGFTLPASYSIPNPDDAENPIKYFFTGWAYATKWLAVNTDPTPTDTLHLADIDVVADVPLYPVWTRAETFSVAFDATLHGKTHVRFVKKVNDGDKVAKPGENDVVADPGYKIIGWCTNANCTEGSVYNFDAQLKSNLTLYAEWDTVEYKISYEMNGGTNNVSNPTFYTVESDPITFAEPTYPGYKFIGWFYDAGFTSPATGIAKNSTTGEKTLYAKWEQIFYTVEYLSGNELSATIVADKKPWGESVTLKGDEVAFQREGYIHDGWSLTPGGTIAYNFGATYDKYKDLVLFPHWVEGAPDVVHNGAVTIYTYSETHKVAEINGDYKGLDAFSIDEDIPVTSVVLNRSLTPYVPVTMTLPFDIAVDNVENAKFYAFGGISIDGNGKKAVEANRVKTGTLEANTPYIVIPLAQSITFSGAVVLRETAEPVVELGNWEFVGTYAYKTVAQENVGSIYGISGSAEGNISQGKFVKFAEGCNFVPMRAYLLNKEISNRRLAKSLYSRPASTEIAEFGINWNEDDEVEPEEQTTVVRKIMKTPSILRMDRVFDLKGRLVNEKSKPRGVYFNK
;
A
#
# COMPACT_ATOMS: atom_id res chain seq x y z
N MET A 1 13.88 10.85 64.08
CA MET A 1 14.83 10.10 63.22
C MET A 1 14.16 9.46 62.00
N LEU A 2 12.89 8.99 62.06
CA LEU A 2 12.19 8.46 60.86
C LEU A 2 11.72 9.53 59.82
N PHE A 3 11.56 10.79 60.22
CA PHE A 3 11.12 11.85 59.28
C PHE A 3 12.23 12.34 58.34
N VAL A 4 13.49 12.24 58.77
CA VAL A 4 14.66 12.67 57.97
C VAL A 4 15.01 11.62 56.89
N THR A 5 14.69 10.35 57.14
CA THR A 5 14.90 9.25 56.17
C THR A 5 13.85 9.24 55.06
N LYS A 6 12.60 9.62 55.34
CA LYS A 6 11.56 9.75 54.30
C LYS A 6 11.77 10.97 53.41
N LEU A 7 12.28 12.09 53.94
CA LEU A 7 12.58 13.26 53.13
C LEU A 7 13.79 13.02 52.20
N LYS A 8 14.82 12.29 52.65
CA LYS A 8 15.95 11.91 51.77
C LYS A 8 15.56 10.93 50.66
N ILE A 9 14.59 10.04 50.88
CA ILE A 9 14.09 9.12 49.84
C ILE A 9 13.19 9.86 48.84
N LEU A 10 12.41 10.86 49.28
CA LEU A 10 11.59 11.67 48.37
C LEU A 10 12.45 12.64 47.54
N THR A 11 13.51 13.22 48.12
CA THR A 11 14.46 14.07 47.37
C THR A 11 15.38 13.26 46.46
N LEU A 12 15.70 11.99 46.77
CA LEU A 12 16.37 11.10 45.81
C LEU A 12 15.44 10.63 44.68
N MET A 13 14.13 10.49 44.91
CA MET A 13 13.17 10.13 43.85
C MET A 13 12.81 11.30 42.93
N THR A 14 12.82 12.55 43.42
CA THR A 14 12.63 13.74 42.55
C THR A 14 13.91 14.23 41.88
N CYS A 15 15.11 13.90 42.39
CA CYS A 15 16.37 14.11 41.65
C CYS A 15 16.70 12.97 40.67
N LEU A 16 16.02 11.81 40.72
CA LEU A 16 16.08 10.80 39.66
C LEU A 16 15.06 11.04 38.53
N MET A 17 14.19 12.04 38.64
CA MET A 17 13.26 12.45 37.57
C MET A 17 13.62 13.79 36.92
N LEU A 18 14.75 14.42 37.29
CA LEU A 18 15.16 15.73 36.78
C LEU A 18 16.68 15.83 36.50
N VAL A 19 17.34 14.70 36.26
CA VAL A 19 18.59 14.63 35.47
C VAL A 19 18.32 13.78 34.24
N GLY A 20 17.32 14.21 33.46
CA GLY A 20 16.94 13.63 32.18
C GLY A 20 16.89 14.66 31.05
N GLN A 21 17.48 15.84 31.26
CA GLN A 21 17.53 16.91 30.24
C GLN A 21 18.82 17.71 30.38
N ALA A 22 19.93 17.10 30.00
CA ALA A 22 21.04 17.72 29.30
C ALA A 22 22.10 16.63 29.02
N PHE A 23 22.50 16.54 27.77
CA PHE A 23 23.60 15.72 27.22
C PHE A 23 23.29 14.23 26.93
N ALA A 24 22.64 13.96 25.79
CA ALA A 24 23.28 13.38 24.61
C ALA A 24 22.26 13.26 23.46
N LEU A 25 22.66 13.78 22.31
CA LEU A 25 21.93 13.93 21.04
C LEU A 25 22.19 12.68 20.19
N ASP A 26 21.17 11.96 19.71
CA ASP A 26 21.41 10.85 18.77
C ASP A 26 20.11 10.42 18.03
N CYS A 27 20.17 10.23 16.69
CA CYS A 27 19.08 10.13 15.69
C CYS A 27 18.00 11.26 15.74
N ALA A 28 18.42 12.51 15.97
CA ALA A 28 17.55 13.65 16.25
C ALA A 28 16.80 14.25 15.02
N THR A 29 15.46 14.22 15.09
CA THR A 29 14.51 15.26 14.62
C THR A 29 14.29 15.55 13.13
N GLY A 30 15.15 15.15 12.20
CA GLY A 30 15.01 15.54 10.77
C GLY A 30 14.06 14.69 9.92
N THR A 31 13.82 13.42 10.31
CA THR A 31 13.11 12.43 9.48
C THR A 31 11.69 12.13 9.95
N GLN A 32 11.28 12.69 11.09
CA GLN A 32 9.95 12.50 11.72
C GLN A 32 9.62 11.06 12.16
N TRP A 33 10.59 10.15 12.23
CA TRP A 33 10.35 8.75 12.64
C TRP A 33 10.28 8.53 14.17
N GLY A 34 10.95 9.36 14.99
CA GLY A 34 10.93 9.24 16.46
C GLY A 34 12.32 9.06 17.10
N ASP A 35 12.39 9.00 18.43
CA ASP A 35 13.63 8.78 19.20
C ASP A 35 13.82 7.28 19.50
N PHE A 36 14.84 6.69 18.88
CA PHE A 36 15.06 5.23 18.83
C PHE A 36 16.32 4.77 19.57
N HIS A 37 17.10 5.66 20.18
CA HIS A 37 18.38 5.24 20.78
C HIS A 37 18.21 4.41 22.05
N THR A 38 17.15 4.66 22.83
CA THR A 38 16.90 3.96 24.11
C THR A 38 15.91 2.81 24.01
N GLN A 39 15.24 2.63 22.87
CA GLN A 39 14.35 1.49 22.64
C GLN A 39 15.18 0.33 22.08
N GLU A 40 15.00 -0.87 22.65
CA GLU A 40 15.56 -2.10 22.11
C GLU A 40 14.42 -2.98 21.63
N MET A 41 14.44 -3.34 20.35
CA MET A 41 13.53 -4.35 19.83
C MET A 41 13.97 -5.73 20.31
N THR A 42 13.00 -6.57 20.61
CA THR A 42 13.27 -7.98 20.94
C THR A 42 13.34 -8.81 19.68
N LYS A 43 14.24 -9.79 19.68
CA LYS A 43 14.26 -10.85 18.68
C LYS A 43 13.26 -11.94 19.03
N ASP A 44 12.78 -12.65 18.03
CA ASP A 44 12.08 -13.91 18.24
C ASP A 44 13.05 -15.05 18.56
N ASP A 45 12.47 -16.24 18.78
CA ASP A 45 13.20 -17.48 19.10
C ASP A 45 14.17 -17.92 17.99
N GLU A 46 13.99 -17.44 16.76
CA GLU A 46 14.86 -17.69 15.60
C GLU A 46 15.97 -16.63 15.46
N GLY A 47 15.95 -15.60 16.31
CA GLY A 47 16.93 -14.52 16.33
C GLY A 47 16.63 -13.39 15.33
N PHE A 48 15.42 -13.32 14.78
CA PHE A 48 14.98 -12.27 13.86
C PHE A 48 14.32 -11.11 14.60
N TYR A 49 14.57 -9.90 14.10
CA TYR A 49 13.74 -8.73 14.35
C TYR A 49 12.56 -8.76 13.39
N ASN A 50 11.35 -8.86 13.95
CA ASN A 50 10.11 -8.84 13.18
C ASN A 50 9.67 -7.41 12.95
N ILE A 51 9.58 -7.01 11.68
CA ILE A 51 9.20 -5.68 11.26
C ILE A 51 7.76 -5.73 10.78
N SER A 52 6.96 -4.87 11.34
CA SER A 52 5.52 -4.85 11.19
C SER A 52 4.99 -3.41 11.06
N GLU A 53 5.81 -2.42 11.44
CA GLU A 53 5.55 -1.00 11.32
C GLU A 53 6.79 -0.27 10.74
N PRO A 54 6.62 0.87 10.04
CA PRO A 54 7.74 1.58 9.40
C PRO A 54 8.77 2.12 10.39
N GLU A 55 8.37 2.46 11.62
CA GLU A 55 9.26 2.90 12.70
C GLU A 55 10.27 1.82 13.10
N GLU A 56 9.89 0.54 13.06
CA GLU A 56 10.76 -0.59 13.40
C GLU A 56 11.87 -0.77 12.34
N LEU A 57 11.54 -0.52 11.07
CA LEU A 57 12.54 -0.52 9.99
C LEU A 57 13.50 0.67 10.13
N ALA A 58 12.98 1.85 10.44
CA ALA A 58 13.79 3.04 10.71
C ALA A 58 14.72 2.84 11.92
N TRP A 59 14.24 2.13 12.95
CA TRP A 59 15.05 1.73 14.11
C TRP A 59 16.26 0.88 13.70
N ILE A 60 16.06 -0.16 12.88
CA ILE A 60 17.15 -1.00 12.35
C ILE A 60 18.16 -0.16 11.58
N ALA A 61 17.69 0.76 10.74
CA ALA A 61 18.56 1.63 9.96
C ALA A 61 19.41 2.54 10.85
N CYS A 62 18.81 3.15 11.88
CA CYS A 62 19.52 3.97 12.87
C CYS A 62 20.59 3.14 13.62
N LYS A 63 20.24 1.95 14.15
CA LYS A 63 21.16 1.09 14.92
C LYS A 63 22.33 0.56 14.08
N THR A 64 22.07 0.10 12.86
CA THR A 64 23.13 -0.41 11.98
C THR A 64 24.09 0.68 11.50
N THR A 65 23.62 1.92 11.45
CA THR A 65 24.42 3.09 11.07
C THR A 65 25.31 3.56 12.22
N HIS A 66 24.76 3.67 13.44
CA HIS A 66 25.46 4.26 14.59
C HIS A 66 26.19 3.24 15.48
N ASP A 67 25.71 1.99 15.53
CA ASP A 67 26.33 0.87 16.26
C ASP A 67 26.52 -0.35 15.33
N SER A 68 27.25 -0.12 14.24
CA SER A 68 27.56 -1.18 13.29
C SER A 68 28.31 -2.36 13.92
N THR A 69 29.00 -2.16 15.06
CA THR A 69 29.68 -3.24 15.76
C THR A 69 28.74 -4.33 16.25
N ASN A 70 27.62 -3.93 16.86
CA ASN A 70 26.65 -4.86 17.44
C ASN A 70 25.55 -5.25 16.46
N TYR A 71 25.17 -4.36 15.53
CA TYR A 71 24.00 -4.56 14.69
C TYR A 71 24.28 -4.93 13.22
N LYS A 72 25.55 -4.94 12.76
CA LYS A 72 25.89 -5.31 11.37
C LYS A 72 25.34 -6.65 10.92
N SER A 73 25.21 -7.63 11.80
CA SER A 73 24.75 -8.99 11.47
C SER A 73 23.28 -9.24 11.82
N SER A 74 22.49 -8.19 12.03
CA SER A 74 21.07 -8.28 12.40
C SER A 74 20.27 -9.09 11.39
N GLN A 75 19.45 -10.03 11.87
CA GLN A 75 18.50 -10.76 11.05
C GLN A 75 17.15 -10.06 11.16
N VAL A 76 16.57 -9.67 10.03
CA VAL A 76 15.38 -8.82 9.94
C VAL A 76 14.41 -9.48 8.97
N ARG A 77 13.15 -9.60 9.37
CA ARG A 77 12.09 -10.09 8.48
C ARG A 77 10.83 -9.23 8.56
N LEU A 78 10.19 -9.00 7.43
CA LEU A 78 8.89 -8.33 7.39
C LEU A 78 7.79 -9.33 7.74
N THR A 79 6.78 -8.87 8.47
CA THR A 79 5.58 -9.63 8.85
C THR A 79 4.29 -9.05 8.25
N LYS A 80 4.41 -7.87 7.63
CA LYS A 80 3.36 -7.10 6.97
C LYS A 80 4.00 -6.27 5.86
N ASP A 81 3.17 -5.76 4.95
CA ASP A 81 3.56 -4.64 4.10
C ASP A 81 3.86 -3.39 4.95
N ILE A 82 4.89 -2.63 4.57
CA ILE A 82 5.37 -1.44 5.28
C ILE A 82 5.22 -0.22 4.37
N ASP A 83 4.53 0.82 4.85
CA ASP A 83 4.42 2.09 4.15
C ASP A 83 5.28 3.17 4.84
N LEU A 84 6.31 3.64 4.14
CA LEU A 84 7.21 4.68 4.61
C LEU A 84 6.66 6.10 4.42
N GLN A 85 5.48 6.25 3.83
CA GLN A 85 4.73 7.51 3.71
C GLN A 85 5.49 8.62 2.98
N GLY A 86 6.49 8.28 2.16
CA GLY A 86 7.35 9.27 1.49
C GLY A 86 8.21 10.10 2.44
N LYS A 87 8.32 9.72 3.73
CA LYS A 87 9.17 10.40 4.70
C LYS A 87 10.65 10.12 4.40
N LEU A 88 11.50 11.09 4.73
CA LEU A 88 12.95 10.95 4.54
C LEU A 88 13.48 9.73 5.30
N PHE A 89 14.01 8.75 4.56
CA PHE A 89 14.58 7.53 5.11
C PHE A 89 16.11 7.60 5.13
N ILE A 90 16.72 7.23 6.25
CA ILE A 90 18.18 7.07 6.35
C ILE A 90 18.50 5.61 5.99
N PRO A 91 19.37 5.35 4.99
CA PRO A 91 19.74 4.00 4.61
C PRO A 91 20.23 3.12 5.77
N ILE A 92 19.95 1.82 5.71
CA ILE A 92 20.57 0.84 6.60
C ILE A 92 22.08 0.85 6.37
N SER A 93 22.86 1.02 7.44
CA SER A 93 24.32 1.19 7.37
C SER A 93 24.77 2.39 6.52
N ALA A 94 24.13 3.56 6.69
CA ALA A 94 24.41 4.78 5.93
C ALA A 94 25.84 5.31 6.10
N GLY A 95 26.35 6.03 5.08
CA GLY A 95 27.62 6.77 5.15
C GLY A 95 28.60 6.43 4.02
N LYS A 96 29.90 6.63 4.27
CA LYS A 96 31.00 6.41 3.31
C LYS A 96 31.37 4.92 3.12
N GLY A 97 30.77 4.04 3.91
CA GLY A 97 31.00 2.59 3.88
C GLY A 97 31.83 2.04 5.04
N ASP A 98 31.97 2.82 6.12
CA ASP A 98 32.45 2.35 7.42
C ASP A 98 31.45 1.36 8.06
N PRO A 99 30.15 1.70 8.21
CA PRO A 99 29.14 0.71 8.55
C PRO A 99 28.83 -0.16 7.33
N LYS A 100 28.69 -1.47 7.58
CA LYS A 100 28.41 -2.47 6.55
C LYS A 100 27.42 -3.48 7.07
N PHE A 101 26.31 -3.67 6.35
CA PHE A 101 25.33 -4.68 6.69
C PHE A 101 25.81 -6.07 6.22
N ARG A 102 25.73 -7.04 7.12
CA ARG A 102 26.17 -8.44 6.98
C ARG A 102 25.08 -9.43 7.43
N GLY A 103 23.91 -8.91 7.74
CA GLY A 103 22.76 -9.68 8.20
C GLY A 103 21.80 -10.01 7.05
N THR A 104 20.61 -10.48 7.41
CA THR A 104 19.56 -10.80 6.43
C THR A 104 18.44 -9.78 6.55
N LEU A 105 17.97 -9.26 5.42
CA LEU A 105 16.69 -8.57 5.28
C LEU A 105 15.78 -9.44 4.40
N ASP A 106 14.84 -10.14 5.03
CA ASP A 106 13.88 -11.02 4.37
C ASP A 106 12.52 -10.34 4.29
N GLY A 107 12.07 -10.00 3.08
CA GLY A 107 10.74 -9.43 2.89
C GLY A 107 9.62 -10.44 3.13
N GLN A 108 9.90 -11.75 3.13
CA GLN A 108 8.89 -12.81 3.21
C GLN A 108 7.72 -12.65 2.21
N GLY A 109 7.97 -11.97 1.09
CA GLY A 109 6.97 -11.67 0.09
C GLY A 109 6.23 -10.33 0.27
N HIS A 110 6.48 -9.61 1.36
CA HIS A 110 5.86 -8.32 1.63
C HIS A 110 6.48 -7.18 0.84
N THR A 111 5.74 -6.07 0.79
CA THR A 111 6.15 -4.83 0.11
C THR A 111 6.60 -3.76 1.10
N ILE A 112 7.72 -3.09 0.83
CA ILE A 112 8.03 -1.77 1.40
C ILE A 112 7.66 -0.73 0.35
N ARG A 113 6.79 0.22 0.67
CA ARG A 113 6.34 1.28 -0.24
C ARG A 113 6.67 2.67 0.28
N GLY A 114 6.73 3.63 -0.62
CA GLY A 114 6.97 5.04 -0.28
C GLY A 114 8.39 5.35 0.18
N LEU A 115 9.41 4.56 -0.21
CA LEU A 115 10.81 4.86 0.13
C LEU A 115 11.23 6.20 -0.51
N PHE A 116 11.58 7.18 0.31
CA PHE A 116 12.08 8.48 -0.12
C PHE A 116 13.45 8.76 0.49
N ILE A 117 14.46 9.01 -0.36
CA ILE A 117 15.81 9.34 0.10
C ILE A 117 16.31 10.58 -0.63
N LYS A 118 16.79 11.57 0.13
CA LYS A 118 17.42 12.77 -0.40
C LYS A 118 18.84 12.93 0.17
N GLY A 119 19.84 12.61 -0.66
CA GLY A 119 21.26 12.59 -0.34
C GLY A 119 21.78 13.85 0.36
N SER A 120 21.33 15.02 -0.09
CA SER A 120 21.72 16.32 0.48
C SER A 120 21.20 16.52 1.90
N GLU A 121 20.00 16.01 2.24
CA GLU A 121 19.43 16.13 3.59
C GLU A 121 20.07 15.12 4.53
N ILE A 122 20.24 13.87 4.09
CA ILE A 122 20.88 12.83 4.91
C ILE A 122 22.39 13.08 5.11
N ALA A 123 23.01 14.03 4.41
CA ALA A 123 24.41 14.39 4.63
C ALA A 123 24.60 15.42 5.76
N LYS A 124 23.53 16.04 6.25
CA LYS A 124 23.56 17.04 7.32
C LYS A 124 23.82 16.36 8.67
N PRO A 125 24.86 16.77 9.43
CA PRO A 125 25.18 16.16 10.73
C PRO A 125 24.03 16.19 11.74
N GLU A 126 23.19 17.21 11.69
CA GLU A 126 21.99 17.36 12.52
C GLU A 126 20.86 16.38 12.16
N VAL A 127 20.86 15.84 10.94
CA VAL A 127 19.86 14.86 10.48
C VAL A 127 20.31 13.43 10.73
N ASN A 128 21.57 13.12 10.42
CA ASN A 128 22.07 11.74 10.39
C ASN A 128 23.00 11.39 11.57
N GLY A 129 23.29 12.32 12.49
CA GLY A 129 24.24 12.12 13.60
C GLY A 129 25.71 11.94 13.19
N MET A 130 26.00 11.84 11.90
CA MET A 130 27.31 11.54 11.33
C MET A 130 27.91 12.78 10.65
N LYS A 131 29.18 13.09 10.98
CA LYS A 131 29.94 14.18 10.32
C LYS A 131 30.30 13.90 8.84
N ASN A 132 29.80 12.81 8.26
CA ASN A 132 30.30 12.26 7.01
C ASN A 132 29.22 12.12 5.93
N TYR A 133 29.62 12.53 4.72
CA TYR A 133 28.94 12.40 3.43
C TYR A 133 28.18 11.08 3.18
N ALA A 134 26.98 11.19 2.60
CA ALA A 134 26.18 10.07 2.12
C ALA A 134 26.66 9.58 0.75
N GLN A 135 27.72 8.76 0.74
CA GLN A 135 28.31 8.26 -0.50
C GLN A 135 27.50 7.14 -1.16
N ASN A 136 26.87 6.30 -0.34
CA ASN A 136 26.18 5.10 -0.80
C ASN A 136 24.71 5.19 -0.40
N ILE A 137 23.82 5.11 -1.39
CA ILE A 137 22.39 5.43 -1.22
C ILE A 137 21.55 4.27 -1.77
N GLY A 138 20.58 3.85 -0.98
CA GLY A 138 19.62 2.78 -1.22
C GLY A 138 18.89 2.43 0.08
N LEU A 139 18.01 1.44 0.06
CA LEU A 139 17.43 0.88 1.29
C LEU A 139 18.54 0.43 2.25
N VAL A 140 19.57 -0.22 1.69
CA VAL A 140 20.84 -0.54 2.35
C VAL A 140 21.96 0.26 1.67
N ALA A 141 22.69 1.08 2.42
CA ALA A 141 23.79 1.84 1.85
C ALA A 141 24.95 0.92 1.45
N VAL A 142 25.38 0.01 2.34
CA VAL A 142 26.46 -0.95 2.05
C VAL A 142 26.11 -2.36 2.50
N LEU A 143 26.10 -3.29 1.55
CA LEU A 143 25.97 -4.72 1.79
C LEU A 143 27.35 -5.40 1.69
N SER A 144 27.67 -6.25 2.65
CA SER A 144 28.98 -6.89 2.81
C SER A 144 28.87 -8.39 3.03
N THR A 145 30.00 -9.09 3.08
CA THR A 145 30.07 -10.56 3.24
C THR A 145 29.13 -11.09 4.34
N GLY A 146 28.26 -12.02 3.96
CA GLY A 146 27.20 -12.58 4.81
C GLY A 146 25.85 -11.87 4.66
N GLY A 147 25.83 -10.68 4.05
CA GLY A 147 24.65 -9.88 3.82
C GLY A 147 23.72 -10.46 2.76
N ILE A 148 22.43 -10.54 3.07
CA ILE A 148 21.38 -11.09 2.20
C ILE A 148 20.18 -10.12 2.19
N ILE A 149 19.65 -9.82 1.01
CA ILE A 149 18.34 -9.19 0.83
C ILE A 149 17.51 -10.13 -0.02
N ARG A 150 16.30 -10.48 0.42
CA ARG A 150 15.47 -11.42 -0.33
C ARG A 150 13.97 -11.26 -0.18
N ASN A 151 13.22 -11.84 -1.13
CA ASN A 151 11.76 -11.98 -1.10
C ASN A 151 11.06 -10.65 -0.80
N LEU A 152 11.48 -9.57 -1.46
CA LEU A 152 11.06 -8.21 -1.13
C LEU A 152 10.59 -7.48 -2.39
N THR A 153 9.39 -6.90 -2.32
CA THR A 153 8.98 -5.85 -3.26
C THR A 153 9.29 -4.50 -2.64
N LEU A 154 9.98 -3.64 -3.37
CA LEU A 154 10.30 -2.27 -2.96
C LEU A 154 9.73 -1.28 -3.97
N ASP A 155 8.71 -0.56 -3.52
CA ASP A 155 8.15 0.60 -4.23
C ASP A 155 8.80 1.88 -3.68
N VAL A 156 9.65 2.47 -4.52
CA VAL A 156 10.40 3.68 -4.23
C VAL A 156 9.61 4.88 -4.73
N SER A 157 9.31 5.83 -3.83
CA SER A 157 8.78 7.11 -4.29
C SER A 157 9.84 7.80 -5.15
N ASP A 158 10.96 8.20 -4.55
CA ASP A 158 12.03 8.91 -5.24
C ASP A 158 13.36 8.81 -4.45
N ILE A 159 14.46 8.65 -5.18
CA ILE A 159 15.83 8.80 -4.65
C ILE A 159 16.54 9.94 -5.37
N TYR A 160 16.91 10.98 -4.61
CA TYR A 160 17.68 12.12 -5.09
C TYR A 160 19.10 12.06 -4.53
N ALA A 161 20.11 12.13 -5.38
CA ALA A 161 21.50 12.12 -4.93
C ALA A 161 22.43 12.99 -5.79
N SER A 162 23.13 13.94 -5.18
CA SER A 162 24.16 14.73 -5.85
C SER A 162 25.53 14.48 -5.21
N ASN A 163 26.59 14.63 -6.00
CA ASN A 163 27.95 14.56 -5.49
C ASN A 163 28.62 15.94 -5.25
N SER A 164 27.83 17.03 -5.27
CA SER A 164 28.26 18.36 -4.81
C SER A 164 27.10 19.13 -4.15
N ALA A 165 27.40 19.95 -3.14
CA ALA A 165 26.45 20.88 -2.50
C ALA A 165 26.72 22.32 -2.96
N GLY A 166 25.67 23.03 -3.34
CA GLY A 166 25.60 24.49 -3.24
C GLY A 166 25.09 24.86 -1.84
N ASP A 167 25.94 25.61 -1.13
CA ASP A 167 25.78 26.38 0.11
C ASP A 167 25.24 25.72 1.40
N GLU A 168 26.06 25.89 2.45
CA GLU A 168 25.92 25.43 3.84
C GLU A 168 25.82 23.92 4.06
N GLY A 169 26.96 23.25 3.87
CA GLY A 169 27.18 21.87 4.32
C GLY A 169 27.83 21.05 3.23
N THR A 170 29.15 20.90 3.31
CA THR A 170 29.97 20.16 2.34
C THR A 170 29.40 18.76 2.03
N VAL A 171 28.78 18.63 0.86
CA VAL A 171 28.49 17.36 0.19
C VAL A 171 29.51 17.24 -0.94
N GLY A 172 30.47 16.31 -0.80
CA GLY A 172 31.33 15.82 -1.88
C GLY A 172 32.48 16.71 -2.34
N THR A 173 33.66 16.54 -1.74
CA THR A 173 34.93 16.80 -2.45
C THR A 173 35.04 15.80 -3.61
N SER A 174 34.71 16.15 -4.85
CA SER A 174 35.07 15.39 -6.09
C SER A 174 34.86 13.85 -6.08
N SER A 175 34.01 13.31 -5.20
CA SER A 175 33.98 11.89 -4.83
C SER A 175 32.69 11.24 -5.32
N PRO A 176 32.78 10.15 -6.10
CA PRO A 176 31.62 9.51 -6.73
C PRO A 176 30.66 8.95 -5.69
N ILE A 177 29.35 9.07 -5.95
CA ILE A 177 28.30 8.35 -5.22
C ILE A 177 27.96 7.02 -5.89
N SER A 178 27.47 6.09 -5.08
CA SER A 178 26.93 4.81 -5.53
C SER A 178 25.45 4.74 -5.12
N VAL A 179 24.56 4.60 -6.10
CA VAL A 179 23.12 4.69 -5.87
C VAL A 179 22.43 3.46 -6.47
N GLY A 180 21.66 2.75 -5.66
CA GLY A 180 20.69 1.77 -6.14
C GLY A 180 19.53 1.63 -5.19
N THR A 181 18.36 1.20 -5.66
CA THR A 181 17.16 1.17 -4.81
C THR A 181 17.33 0.23 -3.61
N LEU A 182 17.88 -0.97 -3.82
CA LEU A 182 18.20 -1.89 -2.73
C LEU A 182 19.54 -1.55 -2.10
N VAL A 183 20.60 -1.46 -2.90
CA VAL A 183 21.97 -1.33 -2.40
C VAL A 183 22.75 -0.23 -3.09
N GLY A 184 23.28 0.73 -2.33
CA GLY A 184 24.21 1.73 -2.86
C GLY A 184 25.53 1.10 -3.32
N TRP A 185 26.26 0.49 -2.40
CA TRP A 185 27.50 -0.25 -2.68
C TRP A 185 27.45 -1.67 -2.14
N MET A 186 27.64 -2.65 -3.02
CA MET A 186 27.73 -4.06 -2.68
C MET A 186 29.21 -4.48 -2.63
N ASP A 187 29.77 -4.54 -1.42
CA ASP A 187 31.14 -5.01 -1.18
C ASP A 187 31.23 -6.54 -1.38
N ALA A 188 30.25 -7.25 -0.82
CA ALA A 188 29.92 -8.65 -1.07
C ALA A 188 28.47 -8.91 -0.62
N GLY A 189 27.80 -9.96 -1.09
CA GLY A 189 26.47 -10.35 -0.59
C GLY A 189 25.60 -11.05 -1.62
N THR A 190 24.34 -11.26 -1.25
CA THR A 190 23.31 -11.86 -2.11
C THR A 190 22.05 -11.00 -2.15
N ILE A 191 21.50 -10.82 -3.35
CA ILE A 191 20.14 -10.31 -3.57
C ILE A 191 19.37 -11.39 -4.34
N GLU A 192 18.23 -11.82 -3.83
CA GLU A 192 17.41 -12.83 -4.49
C GLU A 192 15.92 -12.52 -4.40
N ASN A 193 15.13 -12.79 -5.44
CA ASN A 193 13.67 -12.70 -5.39
C ASN A 193 13.19 -11.29 -5.00
N CYS A 194 13.76 -10.25 -5.60
CA CYS A 194 13.40 -8.87 -5.29
C CYS A 194 12.79 -8.17 -6.51
N ILE A 195 11.75 -7.37 -6.27
CA ILE A 195 11.13 -6.52 -7.28
C ILE A 195 11.31 -5.08 -6.83
N VAL A 196 11.79 -4.22 -7.71
CA VAL A 196 11.90 -2.79 -7.40
C VAL A 196 11.22 -1.95 -8.47
N GLU A 197 10.53 -0.92 -8.06
CA GLU A 197 9.97 0.10 -8.92
C GLU A 197 10.18 1.50 -8.32
N GLY A 198 10.03 2.53 -9.14
CA GLY A 198 10.20 3.92 -8.70
C GLY A 198 11.23 4.68 -9.51
N ARG A 199 11.90 5.65 -8.87
CA ARG A 199 12.75 6.64 -9.56
C ARG A 199 14.06 6.92 -8.84
N ILE A 200 15.13 7.07 -9.61
CA ILE A 200 16.42 7.58 -9.17
C ILE A 200 16.82 8.79 -10.01
N THR A 201 17.11 9.91 -9.36
CA THR A 201 17.66 11.11 -9.97
C THR A 201 19.02 11.43 -9.36
N THR A 202 20.07 11.46 -10.18
CA THR A 202 21.42 11.79 -9.70
C THR A 202 22.11 12.90 -10.48
N SER A 203 23.06 13.58 -9.83
CA SER A 203 23.92 14.56 -10.49
C SER A 203 25.37 14.53 -10.04
N GLY A 204 26.21 14.98 -10.96
CA GLY A 204 27.64 15.15 -10.79
C GLY A 204 28.48 13.98 -11.27
N ASP A 205 29.80 14.19 -11.28
CA ASP A 205 30.74 13.33 -11.99
C ASP A 205 31.01 11.95 -11.33
N LYS A 206 31.21 10.93 -12.16
CA LYS A 206 31.69 9.58 -11.80
C LYS A 206 30.69 8.78 -10.96
N ASN A 207 29.42 9.16 -10.96
CA ASN A 207 28.39 8.44 -10.21
C ASN A 207 28.20 7.03 -10.78
N ARG A 208 27.90 6.07 -9.91
CA ARG A 208 27.58 4.67 -10.26
C ARG A 208 26.14 4.40 -9.84
N VAL A 209 25.25 4.30 -10.81
CA VAL A 209 23.81 4.29 -10.57
C VAL A 209 23.21 3.04 -11.17
N GLY A 210 22.62 2.19 -10.34
CA GLY A 210 21.98 0.95 -10.78
C GLY A 210 20.55 0.88 -10.27
N GLY A 211 19.67 0.22 -11.01
CA GLY A 211 18.29 0.05 -10.54
C GLY A 211 18.23 -0.72 -9.22
N LEU A 212 18.89 -1.89 -9.12
CA LEU A 212 19.03 -2.62 -7.85
C LEU A 212 20.26 -2.17 -7.07
N VAL A 213 21.42 -2.13 -7.74
CA VAL A 213 22.73 -1.95 -7.09
C VAL A 213 23.58 -0.90 -7.81
N GLY A 214 24.02 0.13 -7.10
CA GLY A 214 24.86 1.19 -7.67
C GLY A 214 26.25 0.73 -8.08
N ASN A 215 27.04 0.25 -7.12
CA ASN A 215 28.44 -0.12 -7.33
C ASN A 215 28.75 -1.49 -6.74
N VAL A 216 29.57 -2.29 -7.43
CA VAL A 216 29.84 -3.70 -7.04
C VAL A 216 31.34 -3.98 -6.92
N ASN A 217 31.73 -4.61 -5.81
CA ASN A 217 32.97 -5.39 -5.69
C ASN A 217 32.69 -6.87 -5.92
N ASN A 218 31.86 -7.49 -5.08
CA ASN A 218 31.42 -8.88 -5.27
C ASN A 218 29.91 -8.94 -5.07
N ALA A 219 29.18 -9.65 -5.94
CA ALA A 219 27.73 -9.76 -5.78
C ALA A 219 27.18 -11.03 -6.42
N ASN A 220 26.18 -11.62 -5.77
CA ASN A 220 25.28 -12.60 -6.37
C ASN A 220 23.89 -11.96 -6.45
N ILE A 221 23.35 -11.79 -7.64
CA ILE A 221 22.01 -11.24 -7.83
C ILE A 221 21.24 -12.23 -8.69
N SER A 222 20.14 -12.75 -8.17
CA SER A 222 19.33 -13.73 -8.87
C SER A 222 17.85 -13.40 -8.78
N ASN A 223 17.08 -13.79 -9.80
CA ASN A 223 15.62 -13.74 -9.77
C ASN A 223 15.13 -12.37 -9.29
N SER A 224 15.62 -11.27 -9.84
CA SER A 224 15.15 -9.92 -9.49
C SER A 224 14.69 -9.09 -10.70
N VAL A 225 13.57 -8.36 -10.54
CA VAL A 225 13.00 -7.43 -11.55
C VAL A 225 13.25 -6.01 -11.11
N CYS A 226 13.68 -5.17 -12.04
CA CYS A 226 13.81 -3.75 -11.84
C CYS A 226 12.97 -2.97 -12.86
N LYS A 227 12.08 -2.11 -12.36
CA LYS A 227 11.21 -1.20 -13.11
C LYS A 227 11.54 0.27 -12.84
N VAL A 228 12.75 0.53 -12.34
CA VAL A 228 13.15 1.86 -11.86
C VAL A 228 13.56 2.72 -13.03
N SER A 229 12.98 3.92 -13.14
CA SER A 229 13.44 4.96 -14.05
C SER A 229 14.64 5.68 -13.45
N ILE A 230 15.71 5.82 -14.22
CA ILE A 230 16.98 6.40 -13.78
C ILE A 230 17.36 7.57 -14.66
N SER A 231 17.54 8.73 -14.05
CA SER A 231 18.00 9.95 -14.69
C SER A 231 19.24 10.48 -14.00
N SER A 232 20.37 10.48 -14.70
CA SER A 232 21.66 10.85 -14.12
C SER A 232 22.39 11.87 -14.98
N SER A 233 22.92 12.90 -14.33
CA SER A 233 23.77 13.91 -14.97
C SER A 233 25.21 13.89 -14.42
N GLY A 234 26.16 14.37 -15.23
CA GLY A 234 27.59 14.47 -14.87
C GLY A 234 28.52 13.58 -15.71
N ASN A 235 29.78 13.96 -15.75
CA ASN A 235 30.82 13.29 -16.54
C ASN A 235 31.22 11.94 -15.95
N ASP A 236 31.49 10.94 -16.78
CA ASP A 236 31.83 9.57 -16.34
C ASP A 236 30.73 8.92 -15.47
N THR A 237 29.48 9.38 -15.53
CA THR A 237 28.38 8.79 -14.74
C THR A 237 27.77 7.59 -15.44
N HIS A 238 27.78 6.43 -14.81
CA HIS A 238 27.35 5.18 -15.44
C HIS A 238 26.04 4.69 -14.85
N VAL A 239 25.12 4.33 -15.73
CA VAL A 239 23.76 3.90 -15.41
C VAL A 239 23.52 2.48 -15.91
N GLY A 240 23.06 1.62 -15.02
CA GLY A 240 22.65 0.25 -15.35
C GLY A 240 21.23 -0.04 -14.86
N GLY A 241 20.41 -0.71 -15.68
CA GLY A 241 19.06 -1.08 -15.26
C GLY A 241 19.04 -2.01 -14.06
N VAL A 242 20.03 -2.90 -13.91
CA VAL A 242 20.19 -3.77 -12.73
C VAL A 242 21.39 -3.33 -11.88
N VAL A 243 22.57 -3.23 -12.49
CA VAL A 243 23.84 -2.90 -11.82
C VAL A 243 24.50 -1.68 -12.47
N GLY A 244 24.79 -0.63 -11.71
CA GLY A 244 25.41 0.59 -12.22
C GLY A 244 26.82 0.36 -12.75
N ALA A 245 27.76 0.00 -11.87
CA ALA A 245 29.11 -0.35 -12.30
C ALA A 245 29.85 -1.32 -11.36
N LEU A 246 30.92 -1.91 -11.90
CA LEU A 246 31.85 -2.74 -11.14
C LEU A 246 33.16 -1.98 -10.87
N ARG A 247 33.68 -2.14 -9.65
CA ARG A 247 35.03 -1.71 -9.30
C ARG A 247 36.08 -2.60 -9.97
N LYS A 248 37.30 -2.07 -10.09
CA LYS A 248 38.45 -2.80 -10.62
C LYS A 248 38.69 -4.10 -9.83
N GLY A 249 38.73 -5.23 -10.52
CA GLY A 249 38.87 -6.57 -9.93
C GLY A 249 37.57 -7.17 -9.39
N GLY A 250 36.46 -6.44 -9.44
CA GLY A 250 35.17 -6.92 -8.95
C GLY A 250 34.54 -8.02 -9.81
N THR A 251 33.64 -8.78 -9.23
CA THR A 251 32.88 -9.87 -9.87
C THR A 251 31.40 -9.80 -9.50
N VAL A 252 30.51 -9.81 -10.49
CA VAL A 252 29.07 -10.02 -10.27
C VAL A 252 28.63 -11.30 -10.94
N ASN A 253 27.81 -12.09 -10.25
CA ASN A 253 27.08 -13.22 -10.80
C ASN A 253 25.62 -12.81 -10.92
N LEU A 254 25.10 -12.78 -12.15
CA LEU A 254 23.71 -12.44 -12.46
C LEU A 254 22.99 -13.68 -12.98
N THR A 255 21.80 -13.96 -12.48
CA THR A 255 21.00 -15.12 -12.87
C THR A 255 19.53 -14.71 -12.96
N SER A 256 18.87 -14.87 -14.11
CA SER A 256 17.43 -14.58 -14.26
C SER A 256 17.03 -13.18 -13.74
N CYS A 257 17.77 -12.14 -14.15
CA CYS A 257 17.47 -10.75 -13.78
C CYS A 257 16.84 -10.00 -14.96
N VAL A 258 15.90 -9.11 -14.68
CA VAL A 258 15.16 -8.37 -15.70
C VAL A 258 15.14 -6.86 -15.42
N PHE A 259 15.30 -6.06 -16.47
CA PHE A 259 15.00 -4.63 -16.44
C PHE A 259 13.80 -4.30 -17.35
N GLU A 260 12.72 -3.80 -16.76
CA GLU A 260 11.48 -3.38 -17.46
C GLU A 260 11.32 -1.86 -17.50
N GLY A 261 12.15 -1.09 -16.77
CA GLY A 261 11.95 0.34 -16.56
C GLY A 261 11.93 1.19 -17.84
N ASP A 262 11.19 2.30 -17.80
CA ASP A 262 10.89 3.11 -18.97
C ASP A 262 12.07 3.94 -19.46
N THR A 263 12.91 4.43 -18.54
CA THR A 263 13.94 5.44 -18.84
C THR A 263 15.26 5.16 -18.14
N LEU A 264 16.35 5.12 -18.92
CA LEU A 264 17.73 5.16 -18.42
C LEU A 264 18.49 6.29 -19.13
N ILE A 265 18.83 7.35 -18.39
CA ILE A 265 19.52 8.54 -18.92
C ILE A 265 20.86 8.73 -18.19
N SER A 266 21.93 8.90 -18.98
CA SER A 266 23.21 9.44 -18.51
C SER A 266 23.71 10.49 -19.50
N THR A 267 24.05 11.69 -19.04
CA THR A 267 24.52 12.80 -19.91
C THR A 267 26.03 12.80 -20.20
N GLY A 268 26.82 12.03 -19.45
CA GLY A 268 28.28 12.06 -19.54
C GLY A 268 28.95 10.69 -19.37
N GLY A 269 28.19 9.60 -19.33
CA GLY A 269 28.76 8.25 -19.26
C GLY A 269 27.96 7.20 -20.03
N MET A 270 27.89 6.00 -19.48
CA MET A 270 27.44 4.80 -20.20
C MET A 270 26.11 4.33 -19.67
N VAL A 271 25.23 3.87 -20.56
CA VAL A 271 23.91 3.32 -20.22
C VAL A 271 23.84 1.88 -20.67
N GLY A 272 23.48 0.97 -19.77
CA GLY A 272 23.21 -0.42 -20.08
C GLY A 272 21.91 -0.92 -19.44
N GLY A 273 21.12 -1.70 -20.17
CA GLY A 273 19.86 -2.27 -19.67
C GLY A 273 20.04 -3.21 -18.49
N ILE A 274 21.19 -3.89 -18.40
CA ILE A 274 21.54 -4.76 -17.28
C ILE A 274 22.70 -4.15 -16.49
N VAL A 275 23.84 -3.93 -17.14
CA VAL A 275 25.06 -3.40 -16.49
C VAL A 275 25.52 -2.12 -17.19
N GLY A 276 25.70 -1.04 -16.43
CA GLY A 276 26.16 0.24 -16.98
C GLY A 276 27.62 0.21 -17.43
N TYR A 277 28.53 -0.12 -16.52
CA TYR A 277 29.98 -0.07 -16.79
C TYR A 277 30.79 -1.13 -16.05
N TYR A 278 31.73 -1.78 -16.74
CA TYR A 278 32.77 -2.57 -16.11
C TYR A 278 34.03 -2.72 -16.99
N GLU A 279 35.20 -2.55 -16.38
CA GLU A 279 36.50 -2.86 -16.99
C GLU A 279 37.41 -3.54 -15.96
N ASN A 280 38.30 -4.44 -16.40
CA ASN A 280 39.20 -5.20 -15.51
C ASN A 280 38.45 -5.89 -14.35
N SER A 281 37.25 -6.35 -14.63
CA SER A 281 36.27 -6.95 -13.71
C SER A 281 35.47 -8.02 -14.47
N LYS A 282 34.61 -8.77 -13.78
CA LYS A 282 33.91 -9.93 -14.33
C LYS A 282 32.41 -9.84 -14.11
N VAL A 283 31.66 -10.10 -15.16
CA VAL A 283 30.22 -10.35 -15.09
C VAL A 283 30.04 -11.80 -15.54
N ASN A 284 29.51 -12.64 -14.66
CA ASN A 284 29.19 -14.03 -14.94
C ASN A 284 27.67 -14.18 -15.00
N THR A 285 27.19 -15.04 -15.89
CA THR A 285 25.80 -15.42 -15.95
C THR A 285 25.67 -16.88 -16.37
N ASP A 286 24.72 -17.59 -15.77
CA ASP A 286 24.36 -18.97 -16.08
C ASP A 286 22.93 -19.11 -16.61
N LYS A 287 22.14 -18.02 -16.60
CA LYS A 287 20.77 -17.95 -17.12
C LYS A 287 20.50 -16.64 -17.86
N ALA A 288 19.38 -16.59 -18.58
CA ALA A 288 19.06 -15.46 -19.44
C ALA A 288 18.80 -14.16 -18.64
N LEU A 289 19.35 -13.05 -19.15
CA LEU A 289 19.20 -11.70 -18.61
C LEU A 289 18.41 -10.88 -19.63
N TYR A 290 17.26 -10.33 -19.22
CA TYR A 290 16.34 -9.66 -20.15
C TYR A 290 16.19 -8.17 -19.85
N TYR A 291 15.97 -7.37 -20.89
CA TYR A 291 15.65 -5.97 -20.73
C TYR A 291 14.73 -5.45 -21.84
N SER A 292 13.88 -4.47 -21.52
CA SER A 292 13.15 -3.65 -22.49
C SER A 292 13.93 -2.38 -22.82
N GLY A 293 13.50 -1.57 -23.78
CA GLY A 293 14.06 -0.22 -24.04
C GLY A 293 15.19 -0.12 -25.07
N ASN A 294 15.61 1.11 -25.40
CA ASN A 294 16.52 1.38 -26.53
C ASN A 294 17.96 1.71 -26.11
N TYR A 295 18.60 0.80 -25.39
CA TYR A 295 20.01 0.83 -24.98
C TYR A 295 20.65 -0.55 -25.16
N PRO A 296 21.99 -0.68 -25.14
CA PRO A 296 22.63 -2.00 -25.09
C PRO A 296 22.39 -2.65 -23.72
N GLY A 297 22.44 -3.98 -23.62
CA GLY A 297 22.33 -4.67 -22.31
C GLY A 297 23.53 -4.39 -21.39
N VAL A 298 24.70 -4.15 -21.97
CA VAL A 298 25.91 -3.68 -21.28
C VAL A 298 26.33 -2.35 -21.89
N GLY A 299 26.42 -1.29 -21.09
CA GLY A 299 26.82 0.04 -21.57
C GLY A 299 28.28 0.06 -22.03
N LYS A 300 29.20 -0.35 -21.15
CA LYS A 300 30.61 -0.57 -21.50
C LYS A 300 31.22 -1.72 -20.72
N GLY A 301 31.90 -2.63 -21.42
CA GLY A 301 32.63 -3.75 -20.83
C GLY A 301 32.84 -4.88 -21.83
N LYS A 302 33.20 -6.07 -21.32
CA LYS A 302 33.22 -7.27 -22.18
C LYS A 302 31.79 -7.65 -22.58
N SER A 303 31.63 -8.43 -23.65
CA SER A 303 30.30 -8.91 -24.03
C SER A 303 29.81 -9.94 -23.02
N VAL A 304 28.57 -9.78 -22.57
CA VAL A 304 27.78 -10.76 -21.79
C VAL A 304 26.49 -10.99 -22.56
N GLU A 305 26.00 -12.23 -22.59
CA GLU A 305 24.73 -12.55 -23.24
C GLU A 305 23.57 -11.88 -22.50
N THR A 306 22.85 -11.03 -23.22
CA THR A 306 21.67 -10.29 -22.73
C THR A 306 20.65 -10.25 -23.86
N HIS A 307 19.37 -10.29 -23.52
CA HIS A 307 18.27 -10.40 -24.46
C HIS A 307 17.40 -9.15 -24.36
N LYS A 308 17.29 -8.40 -25.45
CA LYS A 308 16.39 -7.26 -25.54
C LYS A 308 15.03 -7.75 -26.03
N GLU A 309 13.99 -7.57 -25.23
CA GLU A 309 12.65 -8.01 -25.58
C GLU A 309 11.64 -6.88 -25.39
N ALA A 310 10.75 -6.72 -26.36
CA ALA A 310 9.67 -5.73 -26.28
C ALA A 310 8.57 -6.18 -25.33
N ASN A 311 8.27 -7.49 -25.31
CA ASN A 311 7.29 -8.09 -24.41
C ASN A 311 7.99 -9.07 -23.46
N LEU A 312 8.34 -8.57 -22.28
CA LEU A 312 8.97 -9.35 -21.22
C LEU A 312 8.01 -10.39 -20.58
N ASN A 313 6.71 -10.35 -20.91
CA ASN A 313 5.70 -11.33 -20.50
C ASN A 313 5.41 -12.40 -21.55
N SER A 314 6.16 -12.45 -22.65
CA SER A 314 5.97 -13.55 -23.61
C SER A 314 6.25 -14.90 -22.93
N GLU A 315 5.50 -15.92 -23.35
CA GLU A 315 5.63 -17.28 -22.79
C GLU A 315 7.06 -17.83 -22.93
N GLU A 316 7.76 -17.45 -24.01
CA GLU A 316 9.18 -17.75 -24.22
C GLU A 316 10.09 -17.14 -23.14
N VAL A 317 9.94 -15.84 -22.87
CA VAL A 317 10.74 -15.13 -21.86
C VAL A 317 10.46 -15.72 -20.48
N VAL A 318 9.18 -15.89 -20.12
CA VAL A 318 8.78 -16.50 -18.86
C VAL A 318 9.34 -17.93 -18.75
N CYS A 319 9.29 -18.73 -19.80
CA CYS A 319 9.87 -20.07 -19.83
C CYS A 319 11.39 -20.06 -19.55
N ALA A 320 12.14 -19.20 -20.25
CA ALA A 320 13.60 -19.09 -20.10
C ALA A 320 14.00 -18.65 -18.69
N LEU A 321 13.25 -17.70 -18.14
CA LEU A 321 13.40 -17.16 -16.80
C LEU A 321 13.19 -18.23 -15.72
N ASN A 322 12.23 -19.13 -15.95
CA ASN A 322 11.96 -20.33 -15.16
C ASN A 322 13.01 -21.46 -15.34
N GLY A 323 14.07 -21.23 -16.11
CA GLY A 323 15.10 -22.23 -16.42
C GLY A 323 14.64 -23.30 -17.41
N GLY A 324 13.49 -23.09 -18.06
CA GLY A 324 13.03 -23.88 -19.18
C GLY A 324 13.68 -23.45 -20.50
N LYS A 325 13.45 -24.24 -21.54
CA LYS A 325 13.82 -23.94 -22.92
C LYS A 325 12.57 -23.93 -23.77
N TRP A 326 12.34 -22.81 -24.46
CA TRP A 326 11.26 -22.69 -25.43
C TRP A 326 11.55 -23.55 -26.66
N ILE A 327 10.58 -24.38 -27.06
CA ILE A 327 10.67 -25.27 -28.21
C ILE A 327 9.46 -25.02 -29.11
N VAL A 328 9.73 -24.84 -30.40
CA VAL A 328 8.73 -24.78 -31.46
C VAL A 328 8.89 -26.03 -32.33
N GLU A 329 7.96 -26.98 -32.20
CA GLU A 329 7.92 -28.22 -33.00
C GLU A 329 6.53 -28.38 -33.61
N ASN A 330 6.42 -28.64 -34.92
CA ASN A 330 5.15 -28.85 -35.62
C ASN A 330 4.07 -27.78 -35.32
N GLU A 331 4.45 -26.50 -35.28
CA GLU A 331 3.55 -25.36 -34.95
C GLU A 331 2.98 -25.40 -33.52
N THR A 332 3.51 -26.27 -32.66
CA THR A 332 3.23 -26.27 -31.22
C THR A 332 4.40 -25.65 -30.46
N GLU A 333 4.09 -24.63 -29.67
CA GLU A 333 5.06 -23.92 -28.83
C GLU A 333 4.93 -24.44 -27.40
N THR A 334 6.04 -24.93 -26.82
CA THR A 334 6.04 -25.52 -25.49
C THR A 334 7.30 -25.15 -24.70
N CYS A 335 7.12 -24.92 -23.40
CA CYS A 335 8.24 -24.80 -22.48
C CYS A 335 8.70 -26.19 -22.04
N SER A 336 9.97 -26.51 -22.30
CA SER A 336 10.58 -27.81 -21.97
C SER A 336 11.68 -27.69 -20.90
N GLY A 337 12.00 -28.77 -20.21
CA GLY A 337 13.05 -28.80 -19.18
C GLY A 337 12.51 -28.73 -17.76
N ASN A 338 13.41 -28.68 -16.77
CA ASN A 338 13.01 -28.65 -15.37
C ASN A 338 12.58 -27.24 -14.93
N THR A 339 11.29 -26.94 -15.08
CA THR A 339 10.66 -25.73 -14.55
C THR A 339 10.23 -25.86 -13.08
N SER A 340 10.64 -26.92 -12.35
CA SER A 340 10.17 -27.18 -10.97
C SER A 340 10.48 -26.08 -9.97
N ASN A 341 11.46 -25.22 -10.28
CA ASN A 341 11.79 -24.03 -9.50
C ASN A 341 11.09 -22.83 -10.13
N VAL A 342 9.75 -22.86 -10.12
CA VAL A 342 8.90 -21.87 -10.78
C VAL A 342 9.12 -20.51 -10.14
N TRP A 343 9.50 -19.58 -10.96
CA TRP A 343 9.71 -18.17 -10.74
C TRP A 343 8.34 -17.41 -10.78
N SER A 344 7.29 -18.00 -10.17
CA SER A 344 5.85 -17.64 -10.03
C SER A 344 4.92 -17.73 -11.26
N GLU A 345 3.61 -17.91 -10.99
CA GLU A 345 2.47 -17.55 -11.87
C GLU A 345 1.51 -16.63 -11.10
N GLY A 346 1.15 -15.47 -11.69
CA GLY A 346 -0.05 -14.70 -11.30
C GLY A 346 0.20 -13.25 -10.83
N GLN A 347 -0.27 -12.29 -11.64
CA GLN A 347 -0.61 -10.89 -11.29
C GLN A 347 0.53 -9.97 -10.77
N SER A 348 1.58 -9.77 -11.58
CA SER A 348 2.17 -8.43 -11.82
C SER A 348 2.86 -8.45 -13.19
N SER A 349 3.25 -7.29 -13.75
CA SER A 349 3.69 -7.19 -15.16
C SER A 349 4.97 -7.95 -15.55
N ILE A 350 5.59 -8.74 -14.66
CA ILE A 350 6.50 -9.87 -14.98
C ILE A 350 6.36 -10.88 -13.82
N SER A 351 5.96 -12.11 -14.13
CA SER A 351 5.84 -13.18 -13.15
C SER A 351 7.21 -13.53 -12.54
N MET A 352 7.44 -13.13 -11.27
CA MET A 352 8.62 -13.44 -10.42
C MET A 352 8.24 -14.10 -9.07
N ASN A 353 9.06 -15.08 -8.66
CA ASN A 353 9.15 -15.82 -7.38
C ASN A 353 8.26 -15.39 -6.19
N GLY A 354 7.33 -16.27 -5.83
CA GLY A 354 7.43 -16.97 -4.54
C GLY A 354 7.25 -16.17 -3.25
N SER A 355 6.48 -15.09 -3.25
CA SER A 355 6.04 -14.45 -2.00
C SER A 355 5.02 -15.29 -1.21
N ASP A 356 4.43 -16.34 -1.79
CA ASP A 356 3.20 -16.93 -1.24
C ASP A 356 3.25 -18.48 -1.15
N GLY A 357 4.32 -19.15 -0.67
CA GLY A 357 4.09 -20.50 -0.12
C GLY A 357 5.18 -21.58 -0.04
N TYR A 358 4.82 -22.67 0.64
CA TYR A 358 5.60 -23.90 0.83
C TYR A 358 5.05 -25.07 0.02
N LYS A 359 5.94 -25.98 -0.37
CA LYS A 359 5.57 -27.23 -1.04
C LYS A 359 5.02 -28.23 -0.03
N VAL A 360 3.74 -28.58 -0.17
CA VAL A 360 3.09 -29.66 0.56
C VAL A 360 2.98 -30.88 -0.35
N SER A 361 3.69 -31.95 -0.01
CA SER A 361 3.71 -33.21 -0.76
C SER A 361 2.75 -34.22 -0.15
N PHE A 362 2.09 -35.02 -0.98
CA PHE A 362 1.10 -36.01 -0.59
C PHE A 362 1.62 -37.40 -0.91
N ASN A 363 1.79 -38.22 0.12
CA ASN A 363 2.31 -39.57 0.03
C ASN A 363 1.18 -40.58 0.21
N ALA A 364 0.99 -41.47 -0.78
CA ALA A 364 -0.05 -42.48 -0.75
C ALA A 364 0.10 -43.54 0.37
N ASN A 365 1.18 -43.50 1.15
CA ASN A 365 1.41 -44.31 2.35
C ASN A 365 1.14 -45.81 2.13
N GLY A 366 1.90 -46.41 1.21
CA GLY A 366 1.73 -47.80 0.78
C GLY A 366 0.70 -48.00 -0.34
N GLY A 367 -0.03 -46.96 -0.74
CA GLY A 367 -0.89 -46.94 -1.93
C GLY A 367 -0.19 -46.39 -3.19
N SER A 368 -0.98 -46.16 -4.24
CA SER A 368 -0.57 -45.57 -5.51
C SER A 368 -1.55 -44.48 -5.98
N PHE A 369 -1.00 -43.46 -6.63
CA PHE A 369 -1.79 -42.44 -7.34
C PHE A 369 -2.00 -42.86 -8.80
N ALA A 370 -3.09 -42.38 -9.41
CA ALA A 370 -3.32 -42.54 -10.83
C ALA A 370 -2.26 -41.80 -11.66
N SER A 371 -2.02 -42.26 -12.90
CA SER A 371 -1.10 -41.57 -13.82
C SER A 371 -1.56 -40.13 -14.07
N GLY A 372 -0.64 -39.16 -13.90
CA GLY A 372 -0.94 -37.73 -14.04
C GLY A 372 -1.64 -37.07 -12.85
N ALA A 373 -1.91 -37.81 -11.76
CA ALA A 373 -2.50 -37.23 -10.56
C ALA A 373 -1.54 -36.24 -9.87
N LYS A 374 -2.09 -35.13 -9.36
CA LYS A 374 -1.34 -34.18 -8.53
C LYS A 374 -0.95 -34.85 -7.21
N THR A 375 0.34 -34.81 -6.88
CA THR A 375 0.91 -35.40 -5.65
C THR A 375 1.61 -34.38 -4.75
N PHE A 376 1.54 -33.10 -5.12
CA PHE A 376 1.99 -31.98 -4.29
C PHE A 376 1.25 -30.71 -4.71
N LYS A 377 1.28 -29.70 -3.84
CA LYS A 377 0.84 -28.33 -4.14
C LYS A 377 1.71 -27.29 -3.44
N ILE A 378 1.61 -26.05 -3.86
CA ILE A 378 2.23 -24.90 -3.19
C ILE A 378 1.15 -24.17 -2.39
N VAL A 379 1.39 -23.94 -1.11
CA VAL A 379 0.43 -23.34 -0.17
C VAL A 379 1.05 -22.12 0.49
N ALA A 380 0.37 -20.97 0.46
CA ALA A 380 0.84 -19.73 1.08
C ALA A 380 1.34 -19.89 2.50
N ASN A 381 2.41 -19.17 2.83
CA ASN A 381 2.96 -19.16 4.18
C ASN A 381 1.86 -18.74 5.17
N GLY A 382 1.63 -19.55 6.20
CA GLY A 382 0.57 -19.35 7.19
C GLY A 382 -0.84 -19.76 6.74
N ALA A 383 -1.06 -20.13 5.47
CA ALA A 383 -2.37 -20.58 5.00
C ALA A 383 -2.66 -22.03 5.40
N THR A 384 -3.93 -22.33 5.68
CA THR A 384 -4.39 -23.68 6.03
C THR A 384 -4.15 -24.66 4.88
N ILE A 385 -3.55 -25.81 5.21
CA ILE A 385 -3.30 -26.87 4.25
C ILE A 385 -4.60 -27.64 4.02
N THR A 386 -5.13 -27.59 2.80
CA THR A 386 -6.26 -28.43 2.36
C THR A 386 -5.81 -29.52 1.39
N ALA A 387 -6.68 -30.46 1.01
CA ALA A 387 -6.35 -31.53 0.06
C ALA A 387 -7.34 -31.64 -1.12
N ASP A 388 -8.16 -30.61 -1.34
CA ASP A 388 -9.35 -30.67 -2.23
C ASP A 388 -8.99 -30.86 -3.71
N GLU A 389 -7.77 -30.51 -4.11
CA GLU A 389 -7.24 -30.70 -5.47
C GLU A 389 -6.37 -31.96 -5.63
N ILE A 390 -6.17 -32.73 -4.57
CA ILE A 390 -5.36 -33.94 -4.56
C ILE A 390 -6.27 -35.14 -4.79
N THR A 391 -6.10 -35.79 -5.94
CA THR A 391 -6.82 -37.03 -6.24
C THR A 391 -6.56 -38.07 -5.14
N ALA A 392 -7.63 -38.63 -4.57
CA ALA A 392 -7.52 -39.67 -3.57
C ALA A 392 -6.70 -40.85 -4.12
N PRO A 393 -5.64 -41.28 -3.42
CA PRO A 393 -4.87 -42.45 -3.85
C PRO A 393 -5.70 -43.73 -3.72
N THR A 394 -5.21 -44.82 -4.28
CA THR A 394 -5.76 -46.17 -4.10
C THR A 394 -4.78 -47.09 -3.38
N ARG A 395 -5.26 -48.04 -2.57
CA ARG A 395 -4.42 -49.04 -1.90
C ARG A 395 -5.13 -50.37 -1.83
N THR A 396 -4.38 -51.42 -2.15
CA THR A 396 -4.78 -52.82 -1.97
C THR A 396 -3.72 -53.54 -1.16
N ASP A 397 -4.11 -54.16 -0.06
CA ASP A 397 -3.22 -54.97 0.77
C ASP A 397 -3.52 -56.46 0.52
N MET A 398 -2.50 -57.31 0.64
CA MET A 398 -2.69 -58.76 0.58
C MET A 398 -3.17 -59.25 1.96
N ASP A 399 -4.32 -59.91 2.02
CA ASP A 399 -4.80 -60.54 3.25
C ASP A 399 -3.96 -61.80 3.54
N PRO A 400 -3.18 -61.82 4.65
CA PRO A 400 -2.28 -62.93 4.94
C PRO A 400 -3.01 -64.23 5.28
N ASN A 401 -4.31 -64.19 5.61
CA ASN A 401 -5.10 -65.37 5.98
C ASN A 401 -5.87 -65.97 4.81
N THR A 402 -6.24 -65.16 3.81
CA THR A 402 -7.07 -65.61 2.67
C THR A 402 -6.32 -65.59 1.33
N ASN A 403 -5.11 -65.03 1.29
CA ASN A 403 -4.29 -64.88 0.09
C ASN A 403 -5.00 -64.09 -1.04
N MET A 404 -5.98 -63.27 -0.68
CA MET A 404 -6.74 -62.39 -1.57
C MET A 404 -6.35 -60.93 -1.34
N THR A 405 -6.38 -60.13 -2.40
CA THR A 405 -6.18 -58.68 -2.31
C THR A 405 -7.44 -57.99 -1.77
N LYS A 406 -7.29 -57.26 -0.66
CA LYS A 406 -8.35 -56.41 -0.08
C LYS A 406 -8.07 -54.95 -0.38
N SER A 407 -9.06 -54.29 -0.96
CA SER A 407 -9.03 -52.83 -1.14
C SER A 407 -9.20 -52.15 0.21
N LYS A 408 -8.47 -51.05 0.44
CA LYS A 408 -8.65 -50.17 1.61
C LYS A 408 -9.41 -48.92 1.19
N LYS A 409 -10.20 -48.35 2.10
CA LYS A 409 -10.88 -47.08 1.85
C LYS A 409 -9.96 -45.93 2.25
N PHE A 410 -9.74 -44.99 1.35
CA PHE A 410 -9.05 -43.74 1.68
C PHE A 410 -9.90 -42.94 2.67
N ALA A 411 -9.35 -42.67 3.86
CA ALA A 411 -10.04 -42.01 4.95
C ALA A 411 -9.72 -40.51 5.05
N GLY A 412 -8.58 -40.09 4.49
CA GLY A 412 -8.10 -38.71 4.57
C GLY A 412 -6.59 -38.64 4.70
N TRP A 413 -6.08 -37.50 5.13
CA TRP A 413 -4.65 -37.23 5.25
C TRP A 413 -4.25 -37.04 6.71
N ALA A 414 -3.00 -37.37 7.02
CA ALA A 414 -2.41 -37.14 8.33
C ALA A 414 -0.98 -36.62 8.20
N THR A 415 -0.47 -36.03 9.28
CA THR A 415 0.89 -35.46 9.32
C THR A 415 1.97 -36.49 9.62
N THR A 416 1.61 -37.71 10.04
CA THR A 416 2.53 -38.81 10.32
C THR A 416 2.19 -40.08 9.55
N THR A 417 3.19 -40.92 9.31
CA THR A 417 3.05 -42.17 8.55
C THR A 417 2.21 -43.25 9.23
N ASP A 418 2.11 -43.21 10.56
CA ASP A 418 1.50 -44.21 11.44
C ASP A 418 0.08 -43.84 11.91
N ALA A 419 -0.47 -42.72 11.44
CA ALA A 419 -1.80 -42.27 11.81
C ALA A 419 -2.89 -43.27 11.37
N ILE A 420 -3.77 -43.62 12.32
CA ILE A 420 -4.89 -44.54 12.11
C ILE A 420 -6.21 -43.80 11.78
N GLU A 421 -6.23 -42.47 11.92
CA GLU A 421 -7.35 -41.57 11.58
C GLU A 421 -6.79 -40.26 10.98
N PRO A 422 -7.55 -39.56 10.10
CA PRO A 422 -7.14 -38.27 9.56
C PRO A 422 -6.92 -37.22 10.66
N THR A 423 -5.95 -36.33 10.46
CA THR A 423 -5.67 -35.23 11.40
C THR A 423 -5.92 -33.88 10.74
N GLU A 424 -6.03 -32.82 11.54
CA GLU A 424 -5.88 -31.47 11.00
C GLU A 424 -4.49 -31.32 10.37
N LEU A 425 -4.44 -30.76 9.15
CA LEU A 425 -3.21 -30.68 8.36
C LEU A 425 -2.35 -29.46 8.74
N GLY A 426 -2.90 -28.57 9.56
CA GLY A 426 -2.25 -27.34 10.03
C GLY A 426 -2.12 -26.29 8.93
N VAL A 427 -1.14 -25.40 9.10
CA VAL A 427 -0.79 -24.34 8.14
C VAL A 427 0.52 -24.66 7.43
N ALA A 428 0.75 -24.05 6.28
CA ALA A 428 2.01 -24.15 5.57
C ALA A 428 3.02 -23.17 6.19
N ASP A 429 3.92 -23.68 7.01
CA ASP A 429 5.01 -22.96 7.70
C ASP A 429 6.41 -23.48 7.29
N ALA A 430 6.43 -24.59 6.53
CA ALA A 430 7.60 -25.24 5.97
C ALA A 430 7.14 -26.22 4.89
N ASN A 431 8.09 -26.77 4.13
CA ASN A 431 7.78 -27.90 3.24
C ASN A 431 7.33 -29.12 4.08
N LYS A 432 6.13 -29.64 3.81
CA LYS A 432 5.51 -30.75 4.58
C LYS A 432 5.23 -31.95 3.68
N THR A 433 5.24 -33.14 4.26
CA THR A 433 4.71 -34.35 3.63
C THR A 433 3.53 -34.86 4.43
N LEU A 434 2.39 -35.03 3.78
CA LEU A 434 1.18 -35.60 4.34
C LEU A 434 1.01 -37.05 3.87
N TYR A 435 0.50 -37.90 4.73
CA TYR A 435 0.40 -39.34 4.50
C TYR A 435 -1.07 -39.76 4.43
N ALA A 436 -1.41 -40.57 3.44
CA ALA A 436 -2.75 -41.12 3.30
C ALA A 436 -3.08 -42.05 4.48
N VAL A 437 -4.29 -41.90 5.02
CA VAL A 437 -4.87 -42.77 6.04
C VAL A 437 -5.86 -43.73 5.39
N TRP A 438 -5.83 -44.98 5.84
CA TRP A 438 -6.55 -46.10 5.21
C TRP A 438 -7.42 -46.85 6.21
N TYR A 439 -8.71 -47.00 5.91
CA TYR A 439 -9.63 -47.82 6.70
C TYR A 439 -9.80 -49.23 6.12
N ASP A 440 -9.94 -50.18 7.05
CA ASP A 440 -10.36 -51.55 6.78
C ASP A 440 -11.85 -51.63 6.45
N PHE A 441 -12.22 -52.69 5.73
CA PHE A 441 -13.61 -53.06 5.51
C PHE A 441 -14.01 -54.21 6.43
N TYR A 442 -15.19 -54.09 7.04
CA TYR A 442 -15.87 -55.11 7.82
C TYR A 442 -17.07 -55.67 7.06
N THR A 443 -17.49 -56.87 7.45
CA THR A 443 -18.61 -57.58 6.82
C THR A 443 -19.88 -57.33 7.62
N VAL A 444 -20.89 -56.74 6.99
CA VAL A 444 -22.24 -56.68 7.55
C VAL A 444 -23.06 -57.79 6.93
N THR A 445 -23.61 -58.67 7.76
CA THR A 445 -24.37 -59.85 7.35
C THR A 445 -25.86 -59.64 7.64
N PHE A 446 -26.68 -59.66 6.59
CA PHE A 446 -28.13 -59.60 6.65
C PHE A 446 -28.72 -60.99 6.49
N GLU A 447 -29.56 -61.43 7.42
CA GLU A 447 -30.43 -62.58 7.22
C GLU A 447 -31.62 -62.16 6.36
N ILE A 448 -31.66 -62.60 5.11
CA ILE A 448 -32.68 -62.19 4.14
C ILE A 448 -33.86 -63.16 4.03
N ASN A 449 -33.79 -64.31 4.69
CA ASN A 449 -34.87 -65.28 4.74
C ASN A 449 -34.98 -65.94 6.12
N SER A 450 -36.06 -65.63 6.85
CA SER A 450 -36.29 -66.11 8.21
C SER A 450 -36.64 -67.61 8.33
N VAL A 451 -36.76 -68.34 7.21
CA VAL A 451 -37.09 -69.78 7.17
C VAL A 451 -35.90 -70.62 6.77
N THR A 452 -35.19 -70.21 5.71
CA THR A 452 -34.02 -70.91 5.20
C THR A 452 -32.72 -70.42 5.83
N HIS A 453 -32.78 -69.33 6.62
CA HIS A 453 -31.64 -68.60 7.17
C HIS A 453 -30.62 -68.20 6.10
N GLU A 454 -31.10 -67.89 4.88
CA GLU A 454 -30.25 -67.37 3.81
C GLU A 454 -29.70 -66.00 4.21
N THR A 455 -28.39 -65.83 4.09
CA THR A 455 -27.70 -64.58 4.40
C THR A 455 -27.13 -63.91 3.16
N ARG A 456 -27.02 -62.59 3.23
CA ARG A 456 -26.28 -61.76 2.29
C ARG A 456 -25.33 -60.87 3.05
N THR A 457 -24.18 -60.58 2.46
CA THR A 457 -23.15 -59.76 3.08
C THR A 457 -22.85 -58.54 2.21
N ILE A 458 -22.63 -57.40 2.85
CA ILE A 458 -21.93 -56.26 2.25
C ILE A 458 -20.61 -56.03 2.98
N SER A 459 -19.68 -55.41 2.26
CA SER A 459 -18.43 -54.93 2.81
C SER A 459 -18.54 -53.43 3.08
N VAL A 460 -18.40 -53.02 4.34
CA VAL A 460 -18.55 -51.62 4.78
C VAL A 460 -17.24 -51.17 5.43
N PRO A 461 -16.67 -50.02 5.03
CA PRO A 461 -15.45 -49.51 5.67
C PRO A 461 -15.73 -49.17 7.13
N LYS A 462 -14.70 -49.19 7.99
CA LYS A 462 -14.78 -48.73 9.38
C LYS A 462 -15.45 -47.34 9.44
N HIS A 463 -16.42 -47.15 10.34
CA HIS A 463 -17.29 -45.95 10.46
C HIS A 463 -18.15 -45.63 9.22
N GLY A 464 -18.27 -46.56 8.28
CA GLY A 464 -19.10 -46.42 7.08
C GLY A 464 -20.57 -46.69 7.36
N HIS A 465 -21.44 -46.14 6.50
CA HIS A 465 -22.88 -46.34 6.60
C HIS A 465 -23.31 -47.74 6.18
N VAL A 466 -24.19 -48.35 6.97
CA VAL A 466 -24.82 -49.63 6.63
C VAL A 466 -26.08 -49.37 5.79
N SER A 467 -26.18 -50.01 4.63
CA SER A 467 -27.40 -50.03 3.81
C SER A 467 -27.77 -51.46 3.43
N ALA A 468 -29.04 -51.73 3.19
CA ALA A 468 -29.51 -53.03 2.67
C ALA A 468 -29.77 -52.98 1.15
N GLU A 469 -29.18 -52.01 0.46
CA GLU A 469 -29.42 -51.73 -0.95
C GLU A 469 -28.87 -52.86 -1.83
N GLY A 470 -29.65 -53.33 -2.81
CA GLY A 470 -29.30 -54.47 -3.65
C GLY A 470 -29.65 -55.85 -3.06
N PHE A 471 -30.06 -55.93 -1.79
CA PHE A 471 -30.66 -57.15 -1.24
C PHE A 471 -32.16 -57.16 -1.48
N THR A 472 -32.64 -58.15 -2.22
CA THR A 472 -34.08 -58.39 -2.36
C THR A 472 -34.55 -59.25 -1.21
N LEU A 473 -35.13 -58.60 -0.20
CA LEU A 473 -36.00 -59.29 0.73
C LEU A 473 -37.30 -59.70 0.03
N PRO A 474 -37.95 -60.79 0.46
CA PRO A 474 -39.32 -61.07 0.04
C PRO A 474 -40.19 -59.86 0.38
N ALA A 475 -40.82 -59.24 -0.63
CA ALA A 475 -41.70 -58.08 -0.44
C ALA A 475 -42.83 -58.36 0.56
N SER A 476 -43.17 -59.64 0.68
CA SER A 476 -44.03 -60.14 1.73
C SER A 476 -43.68 -61.57 2.07
N TYR A 477 -43.84 -61.93 3.33
CA TYR A 477 -43.78 -63.29 3.81
C TYR A 477 -45.19 -63.79 4.10
N SER A 478 -45.57 -64.91 3.49
CA SER A 478 -46.90 -65.51 3.63
C SER A 478 -46.78 -66.77 4.47
N ILE A 479 -47.31 -66.75 5.69
CA ILE A 479 -47.43 -67.98 6.48
C ILE A 479 -48.77 -68.64 6.19
N PRO A 480 -48.82 -69.99 6.19
CA PRO A 480 -50.08 -70.71 6.15
C PRO A 480 -50.97 -70.18 7.26
N ASN A 481 -52.15 -69.70 6.89
CA ASN A 481 -53.14 -69.31 7.88
C ASN A 481 -53.70 -70.62 8.48
N PRO A 482 -53.50 -70.88 9.78
CA PRO A 482 -53.96 -72.13 10.39
C PRO A 482 -55.50 -72.30 10.32
N ASP A 483 -56.23 -71.21 10.09
CA ASP A 483 -57.69 -71.17 10.03
C ASP A 483 -58.27 -71.12 8.60
N ASP A 484 -57.46 -70.83 7.57
CA ASP A 484 -57.89 -70.78 6.16
C ASP A 484 -56.73 -71.03 5.18
N ALA A 485 -56.59 -72.28 4.73
CA ALA A 485 -55.47 -72.71 3.90
C ALA A 485 -55.43 -72.08 2.49
N GLU A 486 -56.52 -71.48 2.00
CA GLU A 486 -56.57 -70.83 0.69
C GLU A 486 -56.12 -69.36 0.74
N ASN A 487 -56.06 -68.75 1.93
CA ASN A 487 -55.71 -67.34 2.12
C ASN A 487 -54.60 -67.16 3.16
N PRO A 488 -53.32 -67.24 2.75
CA PRO A 488 -52.20 -67.14 3.68
C PRO A 488 -52.04 -65.73 4.25
N ILE A 489 -51.57 -65.64 5.51
CA ILE A 489 -51.38 -64.36 6.19
C ILE A 489 -50.13 -63.69 5.63
N LYS A 490 -50.33 -62.57 4.94
CA LYS A 490 -49.27 -61.81 4.28
C LYS A 490 -48.68 -60.74 5.20
N TYR A 491 -47.44 -60.94 5.62
CA TYR A 491 -46.60 -59.97 6.31
C TYR A 491 -45.68 -59.27 5.32
N PHE A 492 -45.30 -58.03 5.58
CA PHE A 492 -44.40 -57.20 4.81
C PHE A 492 -43.21 -56.84 5.69
N PHE A 493 -42.05 -56.76 5.07
CA PHE A 493 -40.85 -56.38 5.78
C PHE A 493 -41.00 -54.95 6.33
N THR A 494 -40.60 -54.77 7.59
CA THR A 494 -40.83 -53.54 8.38
C THR A 494 -39.51 -52.87 8.78
N GLY A 495 -38.43 -53.62 8.94
CA GLY A 495 -37.12 -53.08 9.29
C GLY A 495 -36.15 -54.14 9.77
N TRP A 496 -34.96 -53.71 10.18
CA TRP A 496 -33.88 -54.58 10.65
C TRP A 496 -33.69 -54.47 12.15
N ALA A 497 -33.22 -55.53 12.80
CA ALA A 497 -32.88 -55.55 14.22
C ALA A 497 -31.71 -56.52 14.47
N TYR A 498 -31.15 -56.49 15.68
CA TYR A 498 -30.15 -57.49 16.09
C TYR A 498 -30.76 -58.89 16.36
N ALA A 499 -32.09 -59.05 16.20
CA ALA A 499 -32.82 -60.33 16.26
C ALA A 499 -34.18 -60.25 15.53
N THR A 500 -34.73 -61.39 15.07
CA THR A 500 -36.00 -61.48 14.30
C THR A 500 -37.26 -61.10 15.13
N LYS A 501 -38.21 -60.34 14.55
CA LYS A 501 -39.50 -59.94 15.18
C LYS A 501 -40.72 -59.98 14.22
N TRP A 502 -41.93 -60.24 14.74
CA TRP A 502 -43.20 -60.28 13.97
C TRP A 502 -44.29 -59.42 14.62
N LEU A 503 -44.90 -58.49 13.88
CA LEU A 503 -45.84 -57.46 14.33
C LEU A 503 -47.26 -57.66 13.75
N ALA A 504 -48.29 -57.21 14.47
CA ALA A 504 -49.70 -57.41 14.13
C ALA A 504 -50.21 -56.45 13.03
N VAL A 505 -51.44 -56.68 12.53
CA VAL A 505 -52.05 -55.86 11.45
C VAL A 505 -52.21 -54.41 11.91
N ASN A 506 -51.90 -53.45 11.05
CA ASN A 506 -52.00 -52.00 11.33
C ASN A 506 -51.27 -51.55 12.62
N THR A 507 -50.21 -52.27 13.02
CA THR A 507 -49.39 -51.87 14.18
C THR A 507 -48.18 -51.08 13.69
N ASP A 508 -48.04 -49.83 14.15
CA ASP A 508 -46.86 -49.01 13.85
C ASP A 508 -45.67 -49.46 14.72
N PRO A 509 -44.49 -49.74 14.13
CA PRO A 509 -43.30 -50.16 14.88
C PRO A 509 -42.75 -49.03 15.77
N THR A 510 -42.22 -49.38 16.94
CA THR A 510 -41.55 -48.43 17.84
C THR A 510 -40.03 -48.38 17.57
N PRO A 511 -39.31 -47.33 18.03
CA PRO A 511 -37.84 -47.25 17.89
C PRO A 511 -37.06 -48.41 18.56
N THR A 512 -37.68 -49.15 19.48
CA THR A 512 -37.09 -50.36 20.08
C THR A 512 -37.35 -51.63 19.26
N ASP A 513 -38.18 -51.55 18.23
CA ASP A 513 -38.54 -52.67 17.36
C ASP A 513 -37.71 -52.77 16.10
N THR A 514 -37.21 -51.65 15.59
CA THR A 514 -36.37 -51.60 14.38
C THR A 514 -35.21 -50.62 14.56
N LEU A 515 -34.05 -50.98 14.03
CA LEU A 515 -32.87 -50.14 13.96
C LEU A 515 -32.93 -49.23 12.74
N HIS A 516 -32.42 -48.01 12.89
CA HIS A 516 -32.00 -47.19 11.78
C HIS A 516 -30.59 -47.62 11.35
N LEU A 517 -30.47 -48.20 10.15
CA LEU A 517 -29.18 -48.73 9.67
C LEU A 517 -28.08 -47.66 9.59
N ALA A 518 -28.48 -46.40 9.36
CA ALA A 518 -27.56 -45.27 9.29
C ALA A 518 -26.88 -44.93 10.63
N ASP A 519 -27.47 -45.37 11.75
CA ASP A 519 -26.98 -45.09 13.11
C ASP A 519 -26.03 -46.19 13.63
N ILE A 520 -25.74 -47.21 12.81
CA ILE A 520 -24.82 -48.31 13.18
C ILE A 520 -23.38 -47.86 12.94
N ASP A 521 -22.60 -47.73 14.03
CA ASP A 521 -21.16 -47.50 13.94
C ASP A 521 -20.39 -48.82 13.67
N VAL A 522 -19.89 -48.99 12.45
CA VAL A 522 -19.21 -50.22 12.02
C VAL A 522 -17.74 -50.21 12.45
N VAL A 523 -17.46 -50.92 13.53
CA VAL A 523 -16.09 -51.13 14.07
C VAL A 523 -15.66 -52.60 14.08
N ALA A 524 -16.55 -53.52 13.69
CA ALA A 524 -16.36 -54.96 13.55
C ALA A 524 -17.43 -55.55 12.61
N ASP A 525 -17.40 -56.86 12.35
CA ASP A 525 -18.45 -57.54 11.58
C ASP A 525 -19.82 -57.48 12.30
N VAL A 526 -20.90 -57.15 11.58
CA VAL A 526 -22.23 -56.88 12.16
C VAL A 526 -23.31 -57.82 11.60
N PRO A 527 -24.01 -58.63 12.43
CA PRO A 527 -25.17 -59.42 11.99
C PRO A 527 -26.51 -58.67 12.18
N LEU A 528 -27.43 -58.78 11.21
CA LEU A 528 -28.75 -58.13 11.19
C LEU A 528 -29.87 -59.09 10.74
N TYR A 529 -31.04 -58.96 11.36
CA TYR A 529 -32.21 -59.83 11.21
C TYR A 529 -33.49 -59.05 10.88
N PRO A 530 -34.47 -59.65 10.16
CA PRO A 530 -35.63 -58.93 9.65
C PRO A 530 -36.82 -58.85 10.63
N VAL A 531 -37.62 -57.79 10.48
CA VAL A 531 -38.88 -57.53 11.23
C VAL A 531 -40.07 -57.44 10.25
N TRP A 532 -41.25 -57.96 10.60
CA TRP A 532 -42.37 -58.16 9.65
C TRP A 532 -43.78 -57.68 10.16
N THR A 533 -44.65 -57.06 9.34
CA THR A 533 -46.00 -56.45 9.65
C THR A 533 -47.05 -56.66 8.52
N ARG A 534 -48.37 -56.80 8.76
CA ARG A 534 -49.41 -57.27 7.77
C ARG A 534 -50.19 -56.14 6.97
N ALA A 535 -50.44 -56.16 5.62
CA ALA A 535 -51.03 -55.02 4.77
C ALA A 535 -51.61 -55.20 3.27
N GLU A 536 -52.17 -54.12 2.60
CA GLU A 536 -52.43 -53.87 1.09
C GLU A 536 -52.41 -52.35 0.61
N THR A 537 -51.69 -51.92 -0.50
CA THR A 537 -51.54 -50.50 -1.11
C THR A 537 -50.69 -50.38 -2.46
N PHE A 538 -50.77 -49.31 -3.32
CA PHE A 538 -49.86 -48.97 -4.49
C PHE A 538 -48.68 -48.00 -4.17
N SER A 539 -47.59 -47.98 -4.97
CA SER A 539 -46.35 -47.18 -4.74
C SER A 539 -45.96 -46.17 -5.84
N VAL A 540 -45.58 -44.95 -5.44
CA VAL A 540 -44.93 -43.94 -6.32
C VAL A 540 -43.56 -43.56 -5.78
N ALA A 541 -42.51 -43.68 -6.58
CA ALA A 541 -41.14 -43.32 -6.22
C ALA A 541 -40.68 -42.03 -6.93
N PHE A 542 -40.09 -41.10 -6.18
CA PHE A 542 -39.44 -39.89 -6.71
C PHE A 542 -37.92 -40.09 -6.69
N ASP A 543 -37.25 -39.85 -7.83
CA ASP A 543 -35.80 -40.01 -8.03
C ASP A 543 -35.16 -38.66 -8.35
N ALA A 544 -34.39 -38.12 -7.41
CA ALA A 544 -33.67 -36.85 -7.52
C ALA A 544 -32.15 -37.05 -7.40
N THR A 545 -31.64 -38.25 -7.73
CA THR A 545 -30.26 -38.66 -7.42
C THR A 545 -29.17 -37.97 -8.24
N LEU A 546 -29.54 -37.26 -9.33
CA LEU A 546 -28.59 -36.58 -10.20
C LEU A 546 -27.94 -35.34 -9.54
N HIS A 547 -28.72 -34.53 -8.80
CA HIS A 547 -28.26 -33.30 -8.14
C HIS A 547 -28.98 -33.04 -6.79
N GLY A 548 -29.42 -34.08 -6.08
CA GLY A 548 -30.13 -33.96 -4.80
C GLY A 548 -29.51 -34.83 -3.71
N LYS A 549 -29.34 -34.26 -2.50
CA LYS A 549 -28.67 -34.91 -1.34
C LYS A 549 -29.47 -36.06 -0.72
N THR A 550 -30.76 -36.17 -1.02
CA THR A 550 -31.61 -37.26 -0.53
C THR A 550 -31.55 -38.45 -1.48
N HIS A 551 -30.70 -39.44 -1.17
CA HIS A 551 -30.73 -40.76 -1.82
C HIS A 551 -31.88 -41.60 -1.24
N VAL A 552 -33.12 -41.13 -1.38
CA VAL A 552 -34.29 -41.89 -0.93
C VAL A 552 -35.45 -41.69 -1.90
N ARG A 553 -35.82 -42.79 -2.56
CA ARG A 553 -37.16 -42.96 -3.15
C ARG A 553 -38.18 -42.91 -2.01
N PHE A 554 -38.74 -41.74 -1.72
CA PHE A 554 -39.89 -41.69 -0.82
C PHE A 554 -41.09 -42.32 -1.53
N VAL A 555 -41.41 -43.56 -1.15
CA VAL A 555 -42.57 -44.27 -1.66
C VAL A 555 -43.80 -43.79 -0.92
N LYS A 556 -44.57 -42.89 -1.54
CA LYS A 556 -45.89 -42.54 -1.01
C LYS A 556 -46.85 -43.67 -1.38
N LYS A 557 -47.44 -44.29 -0.36
CA LYS A 557 -48.53 -45.24 -0.55
C LYS A 557 -49.81 -44.46 -0.83
N VAL A 558 -50.39 -44.74 -1.99
CA VAL A 558 -51.60 -44.09 -2.49
C VAL A 558 -52.63 -45.20 -2.69
N ASN A 559 -53.87 -45.01 -2.22
CA ASN A 559 -54.91 -46.01 -2.44
C ASN A 559 -55.23 -46.09 -3.93
N ASP A 560 -55.80 -47.22 -4.35
CA ASP A 560 -56.32 -47.36 -5.71
C ASP A 560 -57.34 -46.25 -6.01
N GLY A 561 -57.14 -45.53 -7.12
CA GLY A 561 -57.99 -44.43 -7.58
C GLY A 561 -57.63 -43.01 -7.08
N ASP A 562 -56.70 -42.86 -6.14
CA ASP A 562 -56.26 -41.56 -5.60
C ASP A 562 -55.21 -40.87 -6.51
N LYS A 563 -55.04 -39.55 -6.37
CA LYS A 563 -54.02 -38.73 -7.08
C LYS A 563 -52.68 -38.74 -6.36
N VAL A 564 -51.59 -38.58 -7.11
CA VAL A 564 -50.24 -38.39 -6.56
C VAL A 564 -50.09 -36.94 -6.08
N ALA A 565 -49.76 -36.74 -4.80
CA ALA A 565 -49.42 -35.40 -4.32
C ALA A 565 -48.03 -34.99 -4.83
N LYS A 566 -47.91 -33.77 -5.36
CA LYS A 566 -46.60 -33.18 -5.69
C LYS A 566 -45.73 -33.09 -4.43
N PRO A 567 -44.42 -33.43 -4.50
CA PRO A 567 -43.51 -33.20 -3.40
C PRO A 567 -43.50 -31.72 -2.98
N GLY A 568 -43.46 -31.47 -1.67
CA GLY A 568 -43.30 -30.14 -1.10
C GLY A 568 -41.86 -29.63 -1.23
N GLU A 569 -41.67 -28.33 -1.02
CA GLU A 569 -40.39 -27.62 -1.19
C GLU A 569 -39.26 -28.15 -0.28
N ASN A 570 -39.59 -28.83 0.82
CA ASN A 570 -38.63 -29.42 1.75
C ASN A 570 -38.42 -30.94 1.55
N ASP A 571 -39.11 -31.58 0.61
CA ASP A 571 -39.03 -33.05 0.42
C ASP A 571 -37.76 -33.48 -0.33
N VAL A 572 -37.11 -32.55 -1.02
CA VAL A 572 -35.84 -32.75 -1.74
C VAL A 572 -34.89 -31.61 -1.44
N VAL A 573 -33.66 -31.93 -1.05
CA VAL A 573 -32.59 -30.95 -0.87
C VAL A 573 -31.67 -31.00 -2.08
N ALA A 574 -31.78 -30.00 -2.96
CA ALA A 574 -30.91 -29.86 -4.12
C ALA A 574 -29.45 -29.59 -3.71
N ASP A 575 -28.50 -30.03 -4.54
CA ASP A 575 -27.11 -29.63 -4.44
C ASP A 575 -26.98 -28.11 -4.69
N PRO A 576 -26.06 -27.42 -3.99
CA PRO A 576 -25.84 -26.00 -4.21
C PRO A 576 -25.58 -25.70 -5.69
N GLY A 577 -26.37 -24.81 -6.31
CA GLY A 577 -26.26 -24.51 -7.75
C GLY A 577 -27.31 -25.15 -8.65
N TYR A 578 -28.20 -26.00 -8.12
CA TYR A 578 -29.26 -26.64 -8.90
C TYR A 578 -30.65 -26.42 -8.27
N LYS A 579 -31.70 -26.43 -9.10
CA LYS A 579 -33.10 -26.39 -8.67
C LYS A 579 -33.94 -27.38 -9.48
N ILE A 580 -35.01 -27.90 -8.87
CA ILE A 580 -35.96 -28.80 -9.55
C ILE A 580 -37.04 -27.95 -10.22
N ILE A 581 -37.23 -28.14 -11.52
CA ILE A 581 -38.28 -27.45 -12.29
C ILE A 581 -39.47 -28.36 -12.63
N GLY A 582 -39.30 -29.69 -12.55
CA GLY A 582 -40.32 -30.65 -12.98
C GLY A 582 -40.02 -32.09 -12.57
N TRP A 583 -40.92 -33.00 -12.98
CA TRP A 583 -40.80 -34.45 -12.76
C TRP A 583 -41.23 -35.20 -14.02
N CYS A 584 -40.49 -36.24 -14.39
CA CYS A 584 -40.69 -36.99 -15.65
C CYS A 584 -40.79 -38.50 -15.43
N THR A 585 -41.44 -39.23 -16.33
CA THR A 585 -41.59 -40.69 -16.24
C THR A 585 -40.37 -41.47 -16.75
N ASN A 586 -39.31 -40.79 -17.21
CA ASN A 586 -38.04 -41.38 -17.62
C ASN A 586 -36.85 -40.53 -17.13
N ALA A 587 -35.66 -41.14 -17.06
CA ALA A 587 -34.48 -40.52 -16.45
C ALA A 587 -33.90 -39.32 -17.24
N ASN A 588 -34.21 -39.21 -18.54
CA ASN A 588 -33.64 -38.17 -19.40
C ASN A 588 -34.60 -36.98 -19.65
N CYS A 589 -35.79 -36.96 -19.05
CA CYS A 589 -36.78 -35.88 -19.17
C CYS A 589 -36.94 -35.33 -20.61
N THR A 590 -37.50 -36.13 -21.51
CA THR A 590 -37.81 -35.68 -22.88
C THR A 590 -39.17 -34.98 -22.95
N GLU A 591 -39.41 -34.15 -23.97
CA GLU A 591 -40.61 -33.28 -24.11
C GLU A 591 -41.98 -34.02 -24.00
N GLY A 592 -42.00 -35.36 -24.10
CA GLY A 592 -43.19 -36.21 -23.92
C GLY A 592 -43.26 -37.01 -22.62
N SER A 593 -42.30 -36.88 -21.70
CA SER A 593 -42.26 -37.65 -20.44
C SER A 593 -42.60 -36.85 -19.18
N VAL A 594 -42.89 -35.55 -19.30
CA VAL A 594 -43.31 -34.70 -18.18
C VAL A 594 -44.58 -35.25 -17.53
N TYR A 595 -44.57 -35.42 -16.21
CA TYR A 595 -45.67 -36.02 -15.47
C TYR A 595 -46.72 -34.99 -15.05
N ASN A 596 -48.00 -35.34 -15.25
CA ASN A 596 -49.14 -34.53 -14.82
C ASN A 596 -49.70 -35.04 -13.48
N PHE A 597 -49.54 -34.26 -12.40
CA PHE A 597 -50.00 -34.60 -11.05
C PHE A 597 -51.53 -34.63 -10.88
N ASP A 598 -52.30 -34.20 -11.89
CA ASP A 598 -53.77 -34.34 -11.88
C ASP A 598 -54.27 -35.71 -12.36
N ALA A 599 -53.38 -36.58 -12.86
CA ALA A 599 -53.73 -37.92 -13.32
C ALA A 599 -53.98 -38.89 -12.14
N GLN A 600 -54.98 -39.77 -12.28
CA GLN A 600 -55.24 -40.86 -11.32
C GLN A 600 -54.20 -41.97 -11.41
N LEU A 601 -53.81 -42.52 -10.27
CA LEU A 601 -52.86 -43.63 -10.22
C LEU A 601 -53.55 -44.97 -10.50
N LYS A 602 -52.98 -45.76 -11.43
CA LYS A 602 -53.52 -47.08 -11.85
C LYS A 602 -52.53 -48.23 -11.69
N SER A 603 -51.28 -47.92 -11.36
CA SER A 603 -50.18 -48.87 -11.16
C SER A 603 -49.00 -48.15 -10.47
N ASN A 604 -47.99 -48.90 -10.04
CA ASN A 604 -46.78 -48.30 -9.49
C ASN A 604 -46.02 -47.47 -10.54
N LEU A 605 -45.34 -46.40 -10.11
CA LEU A 605 -44.66 -45.43 -11.00
C LEU A 605 -43.37 -44.88 -10.37
N THR A 606 -42.36 -44.61 -11.20
CA THR A 606 -41.16 -43.84 -10.82
C THR A 606 -41.14 -42.52 -11.58
N LEU A 607 -40.88 -41.41 -10.88
CA LEU A 607 -40.75 -40.07 -11.41
C LEU A 607 -39.33 -39.54 -11.17
N TYR A 608 -38.68 -39.01 -12.20
CA TYR A 608 -37.32 -38.49 -12.18
C TYR A 608 -37.34 -36.96 -12.16
N ALA A 609 -36.51 -36.34 -11.32
CA ALA A 609 -36.44 -34.89 -11.20
C ALA A 609 -35.83 -34.25 -12.46
N GLU A 610 -36.47 -33.19 -12.95
CA GLU A 610 -35.94 -32.34 -14.00
C GLU A 610 -35.18 -31.18 -13.35
N TRP A 611 -33.90 -31.03 -13.72
CA TRP A 611 -32.98 -30.08 -13.11
C TRP A 611 -32.70 -28.89 -14.01
N ASP A 612 -32.55 -27.74 -13.38
CA ASP A 612 -32.08 -26.52 -14.01
C ASP A 612 -30.95 -25.94 -13.16
N THR A 613 -29.97 -25.30 -13.81
CA THR A 613 -28.87 -24.64 -13.10
C THR A 613 -29.34 -23.31 -12.52
N VAL A 614 -28.80 -22.97 -11.35
CA VAL A 614 -29.00 -21.66 -10.75
C VAL A 614 -27.96 -20.71 -11.33
N GLU A 615 -28.45 -19.68 -12.00
CA GLU A 615 -27.63 -18.59 -12.53
C GLU A 615 -27.30 -17.60 -11.39
N TYR A 616 -26.01 -17.38 -11.16
CA TYR A 616 -25.50 -16.43 -10.17
C TYR A 616 -24.95 -15.20 -10.86
N LYS A 617 -25.32 -14.02 -10.35
CA LYS A 617 -24.87 -12.74 -10.90
C LYS A 617 -23.43 -12.41 -10.48
N ILE A 618 -22.68 -11.85 -11.42
CA ILE A 618 -21.39 -11.21 -11.19
C ILE A 618 -21.57 -9.70 -11.37
N SER A 619 -21.28 -8.93 -10.34
CA SER A 619 -21.32 -7.47 -10.34
C SER A 619 -19.91 -6.90 -10.32
N TYR A 620 -19.66 -5.85 -11.11
CA TYR A 620 -18.36 -5.19 -11.21
C TYR A 620 -18.46 -3.75 -10.71
N GLU A 621 -17.86 -3.48 -9.57
CA GLU A 621 -17.71 -2.15 -8.99
C GLU A 621 -16.45 -1.50 -9.56
N MET A 622 -16.66 -0.65 -10.56
CA MET A 622 -15.58 -0.13 -11.39
C MET A 622 -14.76 0.98 -10.74
N ASN A 623 -15.23 1.57 -9.64
CA ASN A 623 -14.54 2.67 -8.94
C ASN A 623 -14.03 3.79 -9.88
N GLY A 624 -14.83 4.13 -10.91
CA GLY A 624 -14.54 5.17 -11.90
C GLY A 624 -14.21 4.66 -13.32
N GLY A 625 -13.68 3.44 -13.47
CA GLY A 625 -13.28 2.87 -14.76
C GLY A 625 -14.43 2.30 -15.61
N THR A 626 -14.07 1.69 -16.74
CA THR A 626 -14.97 0.97 -17.67
C THR A 626 -14.59 -0.50 -17.74
N ASN A 627 -15.56 -1.38 -17.48
CA ASN A 627 -15.33 -2.82 -17.48
C ASN A 627 -14.97 -3.33 -18.88
N ASN A 628 -14.23 -4.44 -18.93
CA ASN A 628 -14.01 -5.17 -20.18
C ASN A 628 -15.32 -5.84 -20.63
N VAL A 629 -15.65 -5.73 -21.91
CA VAL A 629 -16.87 -6.32 -22.49
C VAL A 629 -16.85 -7.85 -22.51
N SER A 630 -15.67 -8.48 -22.41
CA SER A 630 -15.53 -9.95 -22.35
C SER A 630 -15.85 -10.53 -20.96
N ASN A 631 -15.91 -9.68 -19.92
CA ASN A 631 -16.18 -10.15 -18.57
C ASN A 631 -17.65 -10.60 -18.43
N PRO A 632 -17.91 -11.83 -17.95
CA PRO A 632 -19.26 -12.39 -17.86
C PRO A 632 -20.07 -11.72 -16.75
N THR A 633 -21.37 -11.50 -16.98
CA THR A 633 -22.28 -10.94 -15.97
C THR A 633 -22.97 -12.00 -15.11
N PHE A 634 -22.88 -13.26 -15.52
CA PHE A 634 -23.48 -14.40 -14.84
C PHE A 634 -22.60 -15.63 -14.96
N TYR A 635 -22.73 -16.55 -14.01
CA TYR A 635 -22.14 -17.88 -14.08
C TYR A 635 -23.05 -18.92 -13.45
N THR A 636 -22.82 -20.19 -13.79
CA THR A 636 -23.43 -21.35 -13.14
C THR A 636 -22.33 -22.25 -12.59
N VAL A 637 -22.69 -23.22 -11.75
CA VAL A 637 -21.73 -24.21 -11.26
C VAL A 637 -21.06 -25.01 -12.39
N GLU A 638 -21.73 -25.17 -13.52
CA GLU A 638 -21.23 -25.90 -14.69
C GLU A 638 -20.45 -25.04 -15.70
N SER A 639 -20.39 -23.73 -15.48
CA SER A 639 -19.59 -22.82 -16.31
C SER A 639 -18.12 -23.27 -16.35
N ASP A 640 -17.49 -23.13 -17.52
CA ASP A 640 -16.05 -23.33 -17.64
C ASP A 640 -15.28 -22.30 -16.80
N PRO A 641 -14.01 -22.57 -16.43
CA PRO A 641 -13.24 -21.66 -15.58
C PRO A 641 -13.21 -20.24 -16.13
N ILE A 642 -13.52 -19.26 -15.28
CA ILE A 642 -13.60 -17.85 -15.63
C ILE A 642 -12.33 -17.14 -15.15
N THR A 643 -11.64 -16.48 -16.08
CA THR A 643 -10.57 -15.52 -15.79
C THR A 643 -11.07 -14.12 -16.10
N PHE A 644 -10.83 -13.16 -15.20
CA PHE A 644 -11.30 -11.80 -15.40
C PHE A 644 -10.33 -10.99 -16.27
N ALA A 645 -10.85 -10.41 -17.34
CA ALA A 645 -10.11 -9.51 -18.20
C ALA A 645 -9.91 -8.14 -17.54
N GLU A 646 -8.80 -7.47 -17.90
CA GLU A 646 -8.46 -6.15 -17.38
C GLU A 646 -9.43 -5.07 -17.89
N PRO A 647 -9.96 -4.22 -17.00
CA PRO A 647 -10.76 -3.05 -17.35
C PRO A 647 -9.89 -1.86 -17.78
N THR A 648 -10.51 -0.77 -18.23
CA THR A 648 -9.80 0.47 -18.63
C THR A 648 -10.29 1.69 -17.87
N TYR A 649 -9.37 2.60 -17.48
CA TYR A 649 -9.71 3.90 -16.91
C TYR A 649 -8.66 4.94 -17.36
N PRO A 650 -8.98 5.84 -18.31
CA PRO A 650 -8.01 6.83 -18.79
C PRO A 650 -7.38 7.64 -17.65
N GLY A 651 -6.05 7.71 -17.63
CA GLY A 651 -5.29 8.37 -16.57
C GLY A 651 -5.03 7.52 -15.32
N TYR A 652 -5.45 6.25 -15.32
CA TYR A 652 -5.22 5.32 -14.22
C TYR A 652 -4.70 3.96 -14.75
N LYS A 653 -3.82 3.34 -13.98
CA LYS A 653 -3.32 1.98 -14.16
C LYS A 653 -4.21 1.01 -13.38
N PHE A 654 -4.61 -0.09 -14.02
CA PHE A 654 -5.33 -1.16 -13.35
C PHE A 654 -4.37 -1.98 -12.50
N ILE A 655 -4.66 -2.13 -11.20
CA ILE A 655 -3.82 -2.89 -10.27
C ILE A 655 -4.32 -4.32 -10.10
N GLY A 656 -5.63 -4.55 -10.15
CA GLY A 656 -6.20 -5.89 -10.01
C GLY A 656 -7.67 -5.87 -9.60
N TRP A 657 -8.27 -7.05 -9.64
CA TRP A 657 -9.62 -7.32 -9.17
C TRP A 657 -9.60 -7.82 -7.72
N PHE A 658 -10.61 -7.44 -6.93
CA PHE A 658 -10.73 -7.86 -5.54
C PHE A 658 -12.18 -8.25 -5.20
N TYR A 659 -12.36 -9.20 -4.29
CA TYR A 659 -13.68 -9.62 -3.80
C TYR A 659 -14.26 -8.67 -2.74
N ASP A 660 -13.46 -7.71 -2.25
CA ASP A 660 -13.85 -6.73 -1.23
C ASP A 660 -13.48 -5.29 -1.62
N ALA A 661 -14.27 -4.34 -1.12
CA ALA A 661 -14.05 -2.91 -1.33
C ALA A 661 -12.77 -2.37 -0.64
N GLY A 662 -12.22 -3.11 0.33
CA GLY A 662 -10.97 -2.78 1.02
C GLY A 662 -9.72 -3.20 0.26
N PHE A 663 -9.87 -3.90 -0.88
CA PHE A 663 -8.79 -4.44 -1.70
C PHE A 663 -7.83 -5.37 -0.94
N THR A 664 -8.37 -6.22 -0.07
CA THR A 664 -7.60 -7.14 0.78
C THR A 664 -7.67 -8.60 0.31
N SER A 665 -8.66 -8.94 -0.51
CA SER A 665 -8.91 -10.27 -1.05
C SER A 665 -8.84 -10.24 -2.58
N PRO A 666 -7.68 -10.52 -3.18
CA PRO A 666 -7.52 -10.55 -4.64
C PRO A 666 -8.46 -11.57 -5.30
N ALA A 667 -8.98 -11.22 -6.47
CA ALA A 667 -9.87 -12.06 -7.26
C ALA A 667 -9.19 -12.47 -8.58
N THR A 668 -8.65 -13.68 -8.62
CA THR A 668 -7.90 -14.22 -9.77
C THR A 668 -8.76 -14.98 -10.77
N GLY A 669 -9.97 -15.41 -10.39
CA GLY A 669 -10.91 -16.12 -11.25
C GLY A 669 -11.97 -16.92 -10.49
N ILE A 670 -12.85 -17.60 -11.21
CA ILE A 670 -13.84 -18.56 -10.68
C ILE A 670 -13.61 -19.91 -11.34
N ALA A 671 -13.22 -20.92 -10.56
CA ALA A 671 -13.03 -22.27 -11.07
C ALA A 671 -14.35 -23.04 -11.21
N LYS A 672 -14.41 -23.99 -12.15
CA LYS A 672 -15.58 -24.87 -12.36
C LYS A 672 -15.93 -25.64 -11.09
N ASN A 673 -17.21 -25.73 -10.74
CA ASN A 673 -17.72 -26.39 -9.53
C ASN A 673 -17.13 -25.90 -8.19
N SER A 674 -16.47 -24.75 -8.14
CA SER A 674 -15.73 -24.33 -6.94
C SER A 674 -16.54 -23.50 -5.94
N THR A 675 -17.49 -22.68 -6.41
CA THR A 675 -18.25 -21.77 -5.54
C THR A 675 -19.68 -21.56 -6.03
N THR A 676 -20.58 -21.20 -5.12
CA THR A 676 -21.96 -20.78 -5.40
C THR A 676 -22.22 -19.38 -4.82
N GLY A 677 -23.29 -18.74 -5.29
CA GLY A 677 -23.72 -17.42 -4.81
C GLY A 677 -23.25 -16.26 -5.67
N GLU A 678 -23.88 -15.10 -5.51
CA GLU A 678 -23.52 -13.89 -6.24
C GLU A 678 -22.09 -13.43 -5.90
N LYS A 679 -21.41 -12.83 -6.88
CA LYS A 679 -20.07 -12.25 -6.72
C LYS A 679 -20.10 -10.76 -7.00
N THR A 680 -19.34 -10.01 -6.21
CA THR A 680 -19.04 -8.59 -6.49
C THR A 680 -17.54 -8.44 -6.59
N LEU A 681 -17.05 -7.83 -7.66
CA LEU A 681 -15.64 -7.57 -7.89
C LEU A 681 -15.38 -6.07 -7.90
N TYR A 682 -14.32 -5.64 -7.21
CA TYR A 682 -13.91 -4.26 -7.09
C TYR A 682 -12.63 -4.05 -7.91
N ALA A 683 -12.66 -3.10 -8.84
CA ALA A 683 -11.47 -2.71 -9.59
C ALA A 683 -10.60 -1.78 -8.73
N LYS A 684 -9.32 -2.12 -8.56
CA LYS A 684 -8.33 -1.24 -7.93
C LYS A 684 -7.56 -0.48 -9.01
N TRP A 685 -7.44 0.83 -8.81
CA TRP A 685 -6.79 1.75 -9.74
C TRP A 685 -5.69 2.52 -9.04
N GLU A 686 -4.67 2.90 -9.81
CA GLU A 686 -3.61 3.80 -9.41
C GLU A 686 -3.52 4.95 -10.41
N GLN A 687 -3.50 6.20 -9.96
CA GLN A 687 -3.44 7.35 -10.85
C GLN A 687 -2.07 7.43 -11.54
N ILE A 688 -2.06 7.68 -12.85
CA ILE A 688 -0.84 7.85 -13.63
C ILE A 688 -0.33 9.29 -13.45
N PHE A 689 0.95 9.41 -13.13
CA PHE A 689 1.66 10.69 -13.07
C PHE A 689 2.75 10.74 -14.12
N TYR A 690 2.93 11.92 -14.72
CA TYR A 690 4.11 12.26 -15.50
C TYR A 690 5.05 13.11 -14.66
N THR A 691 6.31 13.10 -15.00
CA THR A 691 7.33 13.82 -14.25
C THR A 691 8.01 14.87 -15.09
N VAL A 692 8.39 15.95 -14.41
CA VAL A 692 9.28 16.97 -14.96
C VAL A 692 10.55 16.97 -14.13
N GLU A 693 11.62 16.43 -14.71
CA GLU A 693 12.93 16.37 -14.12
C GLU A 693 13.82 17.50 -14.61
N TYR A 694 14.61 18.04 -13.70
CA TYR A 694 15.55 19.11 -13.97
C TYR A 694 16.95 18.63 -13.61
N LEU A 695 17.75 18.35 -14.63
CA LEU A 695 19.09 17.81 -14.50
C LEU A 695 20.13 18.91 -14.73
N SER A 696 21.17 18.92 -13.90
CA SER A 696 22.25 19.92 -13.95
C SER A 696 23.14 19.87 -15.19
N GLY A 697 23.01 18.81 -16.00
CA GLY A 697 23.91 18.53 -17.12
C GLY A 697 25.31 18.11 -16.67
N ASN A 698 26.32 18.38 -17.50
CA ASN A 698 27.71 17.96 -17.26
C ASN A 698 28.57 19.03 -16.58
N GLU A 699 28.03 20.23 -16.40
CA GLU A 699 28.77 21.41 -15.94
C GLU A 699 28.59 21.67 -14.44
N LEU A 700 27.51 21.15 -13.86
CA LEU A 700 27.10 21.38 -12.48
C LEU A 700 26.71 20.07 -11.81
N SER A 701 26.72 20.08 -10.47
CA SER A 701 26.41 18.92 -9.63
C SER A 701 25.32 19.29 -8.63
N ALA A 702 24.10 19.54 -9.14
CA ALA A 702 22.93 19.88 -8.34
C ALA A 702 21.75 18.96 -8.69
N THR A 703 20.95 18.58 -7.72
CA THR A 703 19.68 17.87 -7.94
C THR A 703 18.55 18.67 -7.31
N ILE A 704 17.44 18.76 -8.02
CA ILE A 704 16.20 19.31 -7.48
C ILE A 704 15.08 18.29 -7.61
N VAL A 705 14.05 18.43 -6.76
CA VAL A 705 12.91 17.52 -6.74
C VAL A 705 12.13 17.69 -8.04
N ALA A 706 11.80 16.56 -8.68
CA ALA A 706 11.00 16.55 -9.89
C ALA A 706 9.56 16.95 -9.58
N ASP A 707 8.93 17.70 -10.47
CA ASP A 707 7.51 17.99 -10.35
C ASP A 707 6.69 16.79 -10.84
N LYS A 708 5.65 16.42 -10.09
CA LYS A 708 4.67 15.40 -10.49
C LYS A 708 3.46 16.08 -11.11
N LYS A 709 3.15 15.68 -12.34
CA LYS A 709 2.02 16.17 -13.13
C LYS A 709 0.99 15.04 -13.26
N PRO A 710 -0.18 15.15 -12.60
CA PRO A 710 -1.25 14.18 -12.80
C PRO A 710 -1.68 14.11 -14.27
N TRP A 711 -2.13 12.93 -14.70
CA TRP A 711 -2.74 12.80 -16.02
C TRP A 711 -3.95 13.76 -16.17
N GLY A 712 -4.05 14.44 -17.32
CA GLY A 712 -5.10 15.41 -17.60
C GLY A 712 -4.88 16.83 -17.05
N GLU A 713 -3.88 17.04 -16.20
CA GLU A 713 -3.52 18.35 -15.63
C GLU A 713 -2.29 18.96 -16.32
N SER A 714 -1.97 20.21 -16.00
CA SER A 714 -0.77 20.93 -16.43
C SER A 714 0.12 21.31 -15.25
N VAL A 715 1.42 21.46 -15.49
CA VAL A 715 2.38 21.94 -14.48
C VAL A 715 3.09 23.20 -14.98
N THR A 716 3.34 24.15 -14.07
CA THR A 716 4.16 25.33 -14.34
C THR A 716 5.63 24.98 -14.15
N LEU A 717 6.44 25.13 -15.20
CA LEU A 717 7.86 24.81 -15.13
C LEU A 717 8.60 25.76 -14.19
N LYS A 718 9.52 25.21 -13.41
CA LYS A 718 10.37 25.94 -12.48
C LYS A 718 11.11 27.12 -13.12
N GLY A 719 11.40 28.11 -12.28
CA GLY A 719 12.09 29.33 -12.67
C GLY A 719 13.60 29.17 -12.63
N ASP A 720 14.30 30.29 -12.42
CA ASP A 720 15.72 30.25 -12.14
C ASP A 720 15.96 29.75 -10.71
N GLU A 721 16.47 28.54 -10.63
CA GLU A 721 16.69 27.84 -9.37
C GLU A 721 18.06 28.18 -8.82
N VAL A 722 18.13 28.60 -7.55
CA VAL A 722 19.39 28.95 -6.86
C VAL A 722 20.41 27.80 -6.92
N ALA A 723 19.95 26.56 -7.02
CA ALA A 723 20.80 25.37 -7.14
C ALA A 723 21.56 25.28 -8.48
N PHE A 724 21.12 25.97 -9.54
CA PHE A 724 21.75 25.99 -10.85
C PHE A 724 22.43 27.34 -11.08
N GLN A 725 23.59 27.54 -10.45
CA GLN A 725 24.44 28.70 -10.67
C GLN A 725 25.75 28.30 -11.32
N ARG A 726 26.12 29.01 -12.39
CA ARG A 726 27.37 28.82 -13.12
C ARG A 726 28.10 30.16 -13.24
N GLU A 727 29.29 30.26 -12.64
CA GLU A 727 30.07 31.49 -12.63
C GLU A 727 30.34 31.99 -14.06
N GLY A 728 30.00 33.26 -14.33
CA GLY A 728 30.16 33.91 -15.65
C GLY A 728 29.07 33.60 -16.69
N TYR A 729 28.03 32.86 -16.30
CA TYR A 729 26.91 32.52 -17.17
C TYR A 729 25.56 32.87 -16.55
N ILE A 730 24.61 33.12 -17.43
CA ILE A 730 23.21 33.40 -17.15
C ILE A 730 22.39 32.15 -17.48
N HIS A 731 21.57 31.70 -16.55
CA HIS A 731 20.53 30.71 -16.79
C HIS A 731 19.27 31.43 -17.28
N ASP A 732 18.93 31.31 -18.56
CA ASP A 732 17.83 32.07 -19.20
C ASP A 732 16.68 31.18 -19.68
N GLY A 733 16.70 29.89 -19.35
CA GLY A 733 15.60 28.96 -19.62
C GLY A 733 16.05 27.50 -19.61
N TRP A 734 15.17 26.64 -20.11
CA TRP A 734 15.37 25.20 -20.12
C TRP A 734 15.60 24.66 -21.53
N SER A 735 16.59 23.78 -21.69
CA SER A 735 16.85 23.01 -22.91
C SER A 735 16.45 21.53 -22.72
N LEU A 736 16.24 20.82 -23.83
CA LEU A 736 15.95 19.37 -23.82
C LEU A 736 17.21 18.49 -23.78
N THR A 737 18.38 19.09 -24.00
CA THR A 737 19.68 18.40 -23.97
C THR A 737 20.72 19.28 -23.28
N PRO A 738 21.74 18.70 -22.63
CA PRO A 738 22.85 19.48 -22.07
C PRO A 738 23.50 20.36 -23.14
N GLY A 739 23.58 21.67 -22.90
CA GLY A 739 24.14 22.64 -23.86
C GLY A 739 23.34 22.80 -25.17
N GLY A 740 22.10 22.32 -25.22
CA GLY A 740 21.19 22.53 -26.37
C GLY A 740 20.66 23.96 -26.44
N THR A 741 19.79 24.25 -27.41
CA THR A 741 19.08 25.54 -27.48
C THR A 741 17.93 25.59 -26.48
N ILE A 742 17.50 26.80 -26.10
CA ILE A 742 16.31 27.00 -25.28
C ILE A 742 15.08 26.34 -25.92
N ALA A 743 14.37 25.55 -25.12
CA ALA A 743 13.14 24.85 -25.51
C ALA A 743 11.93 25.39 -24.73
N TYR A 744 12.13 25.77 -23.47
CA TYR A 744 11.09 26.36 -22.63
C TYR A 744 11.64 27.55 -21.84
N ASN A 745 10.83 28.61 -21.73
CA ASN A 745 11.08 29.71 -20.82
C ASN A 745 10.70 29.31 -19.39
N PHE A 746 11.24 30.00 -18.40
CA PHE A 746 10.80 29.90 -17.00
C PHE A 746 9.30 30.15 -16.85
N GLY A 747 8.64 29.40 -15.96
CA GLY A 747 7.20 29.55 -15.71
C GLY A 747 6.30 29.09 -16.85
N ALA A 748 6.83 28.49 -17.93
CA ALA A 748 6.00 27.98 -19.02
C ALA A 748 5.09 26.84 -18.54
N THR A 749 3.87 26.77 -19.07
CA THR A 749 2.94 25.68 -18.78
C THR A 749 3.24 24.44 -19.62
N TYR A 750 3.37 23.28 -18.99
CA TYR A 750 3.56 21.99 -19.64
C TYR A 750 2.35 21.07 -19.43
N ASP A 751 1.72 20.65 -20.53
CA ASP A 751 0.42 19.93 -20.55
C ASP A 751 0.50 18.52 -21.16
N LYS A 752 1.64 18.10 -21.70
CA LYS A 752 1.76 16.84 -22.46
C LYS A 752 1.70 15.60 -21.56
N TYR A 753 1.26 14.49 -22.14
CA TYR A 753 1.12 13.17 -21.48
C TYR A 753 2.39 12.32 -21.59
N LYS A 754 3.53 12.89 -21.17
CA LYS A 754 4.82 12.20 -21.13
C LYS A 754 5.77 12.88 -20.14
N ASP A 755 6.69 12.08 -19.61
CA ASP A 755 7.83 12.57 -18.85
C ASP A 755 8.65 13.59 -19.64
N LEU A 756 9.20 14.58 -18.94
CA LEU A 756 10.00 15.67 -19.47
C LEU A 756 11.30 15.78 -18.66
N VAL A 757 12.42 15.82 -19.36
CA VAL A 757 13.73 16.08 -18.75
C VAL A 757 14.26 17.39 -19.33
N LEU A 758 14.65 18.30 -18.44
CA LEU A 758 15.12 19.63 -18.75
C LEU A 758 16.54 19.84 -18.21
N PHE A 759 17.32 20.63 -18.94
CA PHE A 759 18.66 21.05 -18.56
C PHE A 759 18.73 22.58 -18.58
N PRO A 760 19.55 23.21 -17.71
CA PRO A 760 19.78 24.65 -17.80
C PRO A 760 20.34 25.05 -19.18
N HIS A 761 19.73 26.05 -19.80
CA HIS A 761 20.30 26.77 -20.93
C HIS A 761 21.21 27.89 -20.41
N TRP A 762 22.38 28.06 -20.99
CA TRP A 762 23.39 29.01 -20.52
C TRP A 762 23.75 30.04 -21.60
N VAL A 763 23.74 31.31 -21.23
CA VAL A 763 24.26 32.43 -22.02
C VAL A 763 25.45 33.06 -21.30
N GLU A 764 26.52 33.36 -22.02
CA GLU A 764 27.69 34.03 -21.44
C GLU A 764 27.33 35.48 -21.05
N GLY A 765 27.60 35.87 -19.81
CA GLY A 765 27.28 37.21 -19.30
C GLY A 765 27.16 37.27 -17.79
N ALA A 766 27.24 38.48 -17.24
CA ALA A 766 26.84 38.78 -15.87
C ALA A 766 25.50 39.51 -15.89
N PRO A 767 24.58 39.28 -14.93
CA PRO A 767 23.37 40.07 -14.83
C PRO A 767 23.71 41.54 -14.58
N ASP A 768 22.89 42.44 -15.12
CA ASP A 768 22.88 43.83 -14.69
C ASP A 768 22.31 43.89 -13.27
N VAL A 769 23.11 44.37 -12.31
CA VAL A 769 22.74 44.40 -10.89
C VAL A 769 22.34 45.80 -10.47
N VAL A 770 21.11 45.96 -10.00
CA VAL A 770 20.61 47.20 -9.41
C VAL A 770 20.36 46.98 -7.92
N HIS A 771 21.16 47.65 -7.08
CA HIS A 771 20.98 47.62 -5.63
C HIS A 771 20.05 48.76 -5.18
N ASN A 772 19.03 48.43 -4.40
CA ASN A 772 18.01 49.36 -3.93
C ASN A 772 17.61 49.05 -2.48
N GLY A 773 18.42 49.53 -1.53
CA GLY A 773 18.25 49.23 -0.11
C GLY A 773 18.26 47.73 0.18
N ALA A 774 17.15 47.23 0.74
CA ALA A 774 17.01 45.82 1.08
C ALA A 774 16.77 44.90 -0.13
N VAL A 775 16.54 45.43 -1.33
CA VAL A 775 16.24 44.63 -2.52
C VAL A 775 17.33 44.84 -3.57
N THR A 776 17.85 43.74 -4.10
CA THR A 776 18.75 43.74 -5.24
C THR A 776 18.04 43.09 -6.42
N ILE A 777 17.99 43.79 -7.56
CA ILE A 777 17.41 43.26 -8.79
C ILE A 777 18.55 42.84 -9.72
N TYR A 778 18.55 41.57 -10.10
CA TYR A 778 19.45 41.00 -11.08
C TYR A 778 18.70 40.89 -12.41
N THR A 779 19.09 41.67 -13.41
CA THR A 779 18.52 41.62 -14.76
C THR A 779 19.42 40.78 -15.64
N TYR A 780 18.95 39.58 -15.95
CA TYR A 780 19.66 38.62 -16.80
C TYR A 780 19.28 38.79 -18.28
N SER A 781 18.03 39.19 -18.54
CA SER A 781 17.54 39.61 -19.86
C SER A 781 16.32 40.53 -19.71
N GLU A 782 15.75 41.05 -20.81
CA GLU A 782 14.48 41.80 -20.75
C GLU A 782 13.34 40.98 -20.13
N THR A 783 13.41 39.65 -20.22
CA THR A 783 12.36 38.72 -19.77
C THR A 783 12.76 37.91 -18.54
N HIS A 784 14.00 38.00 -18.06
CA HIS A 784 14.50 37.31 -16.87
C HIS A 784 15.11 38.28 -15.87
N LYS A 785 14.40 38.50 -14.76
CA LYS A 785 14.80 39.41 -13.68
C LYS A 785 14.52 38.77 -12.33
N VAL A 786 15.52 38.66 -11.47
CA VAL A 786 15.36 38.09 -10.12
C VAL A 786 15.44 39.20 -9.08
N ALA A 787 14.52 39.22 -8.12
CA ALA A 787 14.58 40.14 -6.98
C ALA A 787 15.02 39.41 -5.72
N GLU A 788 16.18 39.78 -5.18
CA GLU A 788 16.68 39.29 -3.91
C GLU A 788 16.35 40.29 -2.79
N ILE A 789 15.61 39.85 -1.78
CA ILE A 789 15.23 40.63 -0.61
C ILE A 789 16.09 40.21 0.57
N ASN A 790 16.99 41.08 1.00
CA ASN A 790 17.78 40.91 2.21
C ASN A 790 16.97 41.35 3.45
N GLY A 791 16.36 40.39 4.15
CA GLY A 791 15.48 40.65 5.29
C GLY A 791 16.19 41.10 6.58
N ASP A 792 17.53 41.09 6.58
CA ASP A 792 18.39 41.52 7.69
C ASP A 792 19.26 42.73 7.32
N TYR A 793 18.93 43.41 6.23
CA TYR A 793 19.61 44.61 5.77
C TYR A 793 19.62 45.72 6.84
N LYS A 794 20.78 46.35 7.03
CA LYS A 794 21.00 47.39 8.06
C LYS A 794 21.41 48.75 7.47
N GLY A 795 21.38 48.90 6.15
CA GLY A 795 21.59 50.19 5.49
C GLY A 795 20.45 51.16 5.77
N LEU A 796 20.74 52.46 5.70
CA LEU A 796 19.80 53.53 6.00
C LEU A 796 19.01 53.99 4.76
N ASP A 797 19.42 53.57 3.57
CA ASP A 797 18.68 53.70 2.33
C ASP A 797 17.44 52.79 2.33
N ALA A 798 16.31 53.38 1.95
CA ALA A 798 15.05 52.68 1.83
C ALA A 798 14.99 51.96 0.48
N PHE A 799 14.39 50.76 0.47
CA PHE A 799 13.87 50.21 -0.78
C PHE A 799 12.75 51.13 -1.29
N SER A 800 12.87 51.59 -2.54
CA SER A 800 11.83 52.37 -3.22
C SER A 800 11.86 52.08 -4.70
N ILE A 801 10.74 51.65 -5.27
CA ILE A 801 10.56 51.51 -6.71
C ILE A 801 9.57 52.54 -7.21
N ASP A 802 9.99 53.29 -8.23
CA ASP A 802 9.24 54.41 -8.81
C ASP A 802 8.15 53.93 -9.78
N GLU A 803 8.31 52.73 -10.35
CA GLU A 803 7.36 52.11 -11.27
C GLU A 803 7.37 50.58 -11.07
N ASP A 804 6.28 49.92 -11.49
CA ASP A 804 6.13 48.47 -11.41
C ASP A 804 7.25 47.73 -12.18
N ILE A 805 7.90 46.77 -11.51
CA ILE A 805 8.99 45.96 -12.09
C ILE A 805 8.57 44.49 -12.13
N PRO A 806 8.31 43.90 -13.32
CA PRO A 806 8.07 42.47 -13.43
C PRO A 806 9.37 41.71 -13.16
N VAL A 807 9.29 40.69 -12.31
CA VAL A 807 10.40 39.80 -11.95
C VAL A 807 9.96 38.34 -12.06
N THR A 808 10.86 37.47 -12.52
CA THR A 808 10.60 36.05 -12.75
C THR A 808 10.63 35.24 -11.46
N SER A 809 11.36 35.68 -10.45
CA SER A 809 11.37 35.08 -9.12
C SER A 809 11.78 36.08 -8.03
N VAL A 810 11.43 35.75 -6.79
CA VAL A 810 11.83 36.48 -5.59
C VAL A 810 12.53 35.56 -4.61
N VAL A 811 13.68 35.97 -4.11
CA VAL A 811 14.44 35.25 -3.07
C VAL A 811 14.41 36.07 -1.78
N LEU A 812 13.92 35.49 -0.69
CA LEU A 812 13.96 36.13 0.64
C LEU A 812 15.12 35.57 1.48
N ASN A 813 16.16 36.37 1.65
CA ASN A 813 17.32 36.04 2.46
C ASN A 813 17.09 36.47 3.90
N ARG A 814 16.40 35.61 4.66
CA ARG A 814 16.10 35.79 6.08
C ARG A 814 15.88 34.45 6.78
N SER A 815 16.64 34.17 7.82
CA SER A 815 16.41 32.99 8.67
C SER A 815 15.27 33.26 9.67
N LEU A 816 14.29 32.36 9.72
CA LEU A 816 13.12 32.43 10.60
C LEU A 816 13.11 31.26 11.60
N THR A 817 12.47 31.48 12.74
CA THR A 817 12.26 30.42 13.73
C THR A 817 10.88 29.80 13.52
N PRO A 818 10.77 28.51 13.16
CA PRO A 818 9.48 27.86 12.90
C PRO A 818 8.52 28.03 14.09
N TYR A 819 7.25 28.27 13.78
CA TYR A 819 6.14 28.47 14.71
C TYR A 819 6.25 29.69 15.64
N VAL A 820 7.27 30.54 15.46
CA VAL A 820 7.42 31.80 16.20
C VAL A 820 6.90 32.95 15.35
N PRO A 821 5.87 33.70 15.80
CA PRO A 821 5.24 34.71 14.97
C PRO A 821 6.20 35.87 14.68
N VAL A 822 6.06 36.43 13.48
CA VAL A 822 6.81 37.60 12.99
C VAL A 822 5.88 38.55 12.24
N THR A 823 6.40 39.69 11.80
CA THR A 823 5.68 40.61 10.90
C THR A 823 6.44 40.72 9.59
N MET A 824 5.71 40.93 8.50
CA MET A 824 6.30 41.05 7.17
C MET A 824 5.52 42.05 6.31
N THR A 825 6.22 42.81 5.49
CA THR A 825 5.61 43.67 4.45
C THR A 825 6.27 43.30 3.14
N LEU A 826 5.51 42.89 2.13
CA LEU A 826 6.03 42.45 0.84
C LEU A 826 5.98 43.59 -0.19
N PRO A 827 6.96 43.71 -1.11
CA PRO A 827 6.93 44.71 -2.18
C PRO A 827 6.23 44.22 -3.47
N PHE A 828 5.51 43.09 -3.44
CA PHE A 828 4.86 42.48 -4.60
C PHE A 828 3.56 41.77 -4.21
N ASP A 829 2.68 41.59 -5.19
CA ASP A 829 1.48 40.77 -5.05
C ASP A 829 1.80 39.30 -5.27
N ILE A 830 1.22 38.41 -4.46
CA ILE A 830 1.35 36.97 -4.67
C ILE A 830 0.12 36.20 -4.21
N ALA A 831 -0.32 35.21 -5.01
CA ALA A 831 -1.39 34.30 -4.61
C ALA A 831 -0.96 33.48 -3.39
N VAL A 832 -1.85 33.29 -2.42
CA VAL A 832 -1.55 32.51 -1.20
C VAL A 832 -1.11 31.08 -1.54
N ASP A 833 -1.66 30.47 -2.59
CA ASP A 833 -1.31 29.13 -3.07
C ASP A 833 0.13 29.03 -3.60
N ASN A 834 0.73 30.17 -3.95
CA ASN A 834 2.12 30.26 -4.42
C ASN A 834 3.12 30.53 -3.29
N VAL A 835 2.68 30.46 -2.02
CA VAL A 835 3.55 30.68 -0.85
C VAL A 835 3.65 29.40 -0.03
N GLU A 836 4.85 28.86 0.09
CA GLU A 836 5.11 27.68 0.91
C GLU A 836 5.75 28.05 2.25
N ASN A 837 5.57 27.17 3.24
CA ASN A 837 6.22 27.25 4.56
C ASN A 837 5.82 28.44 5.45
N ALA A 838 4.67 29.08 5.21
CA ALA A 838 4.17 30.13 6.09
C ALA A 838 2.64 30.26 6.10
N LYS A 839 2.09 30.80 7.19
CA LYS A 839 0.71 31.26 7.29
C LYS A 839 0.70 32.78 7.46
N PHE A 840 -0.09 33.48 6.66
CA PHE A 840 -0.24 34.93 6.70
C PHE A 840 -1.56 35.33 7.35
N TYR A 841 -1.52 36.40 8.14
CA TYR A 841 -2.67 36.96 8.84
C TYR A 841 -2.74 38.46 8.63
N ALA A 842 -3.90 38.93 8.19
CA ALA A 842 -4.22 40.34 8.11
C ALA A 842 -4.50 40.91 9.51
N PHE A 843 -4.13 42.18 9.71
CA PHE A 843 -4.42 42.88 10.95
C PHE A 843 -5.92 43.22 11.02
N GLY A 844 -6.64 42.64 11.98
CA GLY A 844 -8.07 42.85 12.21
C GLY A 844 -8.40 43.92 13.26
N GLY A 845 -7.38 44.57 13.83
CA GLY A 845 -7.54 45.62 14.85
C GLY A 845 -7.11 45.18 16.25
N ILE A 846 -7.50 45.96 17.26
CA ILE A 846 -7.24 45.65 18.67
C ILE A 846 -8.58 45.42 19.39
N SER A 847 -8.78 44.23 19.94
CA SER A 847 -9.91 43.93 20.81
C SER A 847 -9.58 44.19 22.27
N ILE A 848 -10.64 44.40 23.07
CA ILE A 848 -10.55 44.55 24.52
C ILE A 848 -11.55 43.58 25.13
N ASP A 849 -11.08 42.66 25.98
CA ASP A 849 -11.95 41.72 26.68
C ASP A 849 -12.74 42.39 27.82
N GLY A 850 -13.70 41.66 28.40
CA GLY A 850 -14.54 42.16 29.49
C GLY A 850 -13.79 42.54 30.77
N ASN A 851 -12.51 42.19 30.88
CA ASN A 851 -11.61 42.53 31.99
C ASN A 851 -10.64 43.66 31.64
N GLY A 852 -10.73 44.25 30.44
CA GLY A 852 -9.87 45.34 29.98
C GLY A 852 -8.55 44.88 29.35
N LYS A 853 -8.34 43.57 29.14
CA LYS A 853 -7.14 43.02 28.49
C LYS A 853 -7.22 43.25 26.99
N LYS A 854 -6.12 43.68 26.38
CA LYS A 854 -6.08 43.98 24.94
C LYS A 854 -5.56 42.78 24.15
N ALA A 855 -5.99 42.61 22.92
CA ALA A 855 -5.41 41.63 22.01
C ALA A 855 -5.33 42.16 20.58
N VAL A 856 -4.30 41.74 19.84
CA VAL A 856 -4.23 41.92 18.39
C VAL A 856 -5.14 40.90 17.74
N GLU A 857 -6.11 41.34 16.95
CA GLU A 857 -6.91 40.46 16.10
C GLU A 857 -6.10 40.17 14.82
N ALA A 858 -5.81 38.89 14.58
CA ALA A 858 -5.05 38.42 13.42
C ALA A 858 -5.93 37.45 12.61
N ASN A 859 -6.40 37.90 11.45
CA ASN A 859 -7.34 37.16 10.60
C ASN A 859 -6.60 36.37 9.53
N ARG A 860 -6.78 35.05 9.49
CA ARG A 860 -6.04 34.18 8.56
C ARG A 860 -6.42 34.45 7.10
N VAL A 861 -5.41 34.64 6.25
CA VAL A 861 -5.60 34.68 4.79
C VAL A 861 -5.44 33.26 4.24
N LYS A 862 -6.55 32.59 3.90
CA LYS A 862 -6.55 31.20 3.42
C LYS A 862 -6.48 31.07 1.89
N THR A 863 -7.06 32.03 1.18
CA THR A 863 -7.22 32.05 -0.28
C THR A 863 -7.08 33.50 -0.77
N GLY A 864 -6.88 33.70 -2.08
CA GLY A 864 -6.72 35.04 -2.67
C GLY A 864 -5.26 35.49 -2.80
N THR A 865 -5.03 36.80 -2.71
CA THR A 865 -3.74 37.44 -2.99
C THR A 865 -3.24 38.19 -1.75
N LEU A 866 -1.97 37.99 -1.40
CA LEU A 866 -1.23 38.88 -0.51
C LEU A 866 -0.83 40.10 -1.32
N GLU A 867 -1.24 41.28 -0.87
CA GLU A 867 -1.06 42.53 -1.59
C GLU A 867 0.30 43.16 -1.26
N ALA A 868 0.94 43.72 -2.28
CA ALA A 868 2.13 44.54 -2.11
C ALA A 868 1.85 45.73 -1.19
N ASN A 869 2.89 46.23 -0.52
CA ASN A 869 2.77 47.35 0.41
C ASN A 869 1.78 47.10 1.57
N THR A 870 1.36 45.86 1.82
CA THR A 870 0.49 45.52 2.94
C THR A 870 1.27 44.79 4.04
N PRO A 871 1.24 45.27 5.29
CA PRO A 871 1.85 44.58 6.42
C PRO A 871 0.98 43.41 6.90
N TYR A 872 1.62 42.27 7.15
CA TYR A 872 1.02 41.04 7.65
C TYR A 872 1.71 40.54 8.92
N ILE A 873 0.96 39.78 9.73
CA ILE A 873 1.52 38.91 10.78
C ILE A 873 1.73 37.54 10.16
N VAL A 874 2.89 36.92 10.37
CA VAL A 874 3.28 35.67 9.72
C VAL A 874 3.68 34.63 10.75
N ILE A 875 3.16 33.42 10.62
CA ILE A 875 3.65 32.23 11.33
C ILE A 875 4.45 31.38 10.34
N PRO A 876 5.80 31.37 10.42
CA PRO A 876 6.62 30.49 9.59
C PRO A 876 6.43 29.03 10.04
N LEU A 877 6.44 28.10 9.10
CA LEU A 877 6.36 26.65 9.32
C LEU A 877 7.73 25.98 9.13
N ALA A 878 8.67 26.67 8.47
CA ALA A 878 10.07 26.27 8.31
C ALA A 878 11.00 27.47 8.57
N GLN A 879 12.32 27.27 8.40
CA GLN A 879 13.31 28.35 8.59
C GLN A 879 13.32 29.37 7.45
N SER A 880 12.73 29.05 6.31
CA SER A 880 12.60 29.91 5.13
C SER A 880 11.16 29.89 4.61
N ILE A 881 10.82 30.91 3.82
CA ILE A 881 9.53 31.03 3.10
C ILE A 881 9.86 31.03 1.62
N THR A 882 9.12 30.26 0.83
CA THR A 882 9.32 30.15 -0.63
C THR A 882 8.17 30.83 -1.36
N PHE A 883 8.51 31.62 -2.37
CA PHE A 883 7.55 32.29 -3.26
C PHE A 883 7.69 31.70 -4.67
N SER A 884 6.62 31.10 -5.18
CA SER A 884 6.61 30.39 -6.45
C SER A 884 6.01 31.22 -7.58
N GLY A 885 6.69 31.25 -8.72
CA GLY A 885 6.22 31.93 -9.94
C GLY A 885 6.66 33.38 -10.06
N ALA A 886 6.37 33.96 -11.24
CA ALA A 886 6.68 35.35 -11.55
C ALA A 886 5.74 36.30 -10.80
N VAL A 887 6.28 37.44 -10.37
CA VAL A 887 5.54 38.49 -9.66
C VAL A 887 5.88 39.86 -10.21
N VAL A 888 5.11 40.87 -9.83
CA VAL A 888 5.41 42.27 -10.13
C VAL A 888 5.74 42.97 -8.83
N LEU A 889 6.97 43.47 -8.70
CA LEU A 889 7.31 44.41 -7.64
C LEU A 889 6.50 45.68 -7.92
N ARG A 890 5.66 46.10 -6.96
CA ARG A 890 4.74 47.24 -7.13
C ARG A 890 5.36 48.55 -6.68
N GLU A 891 5.02 49.64 -7.38
CA GLU A 891 5.37 51.00 -6.96
C GLU A 891 5.26 51.15 -5.44
N THR A 892 6.32 51.69 -4.82
CA THR A 892 6.41 51.73 -3.36
C THR A 892 5.38 52.71 -2.80
N ALA A 893 4.45 52.20 -2.02
CA ALA A 893 3.42 52.96 -1.33
C ALA A 893 3.63 52.89 0.18
N GLU A 894 3.03 53.84 0.93
CA GLU A 894 3.06 53.84 2.39
C GLU A 894 2.38 52.58 2.93
N PRO A 895 3.12 51.66 3.59
CA PRO A 895 2.59 50.36 3.94
C PRO A 895 1.81 50.40 5.25
N VAL A 896 0.68 51.10 5.26
CA VAL A 896 -0.09 51.40 6.46
C VAL A 896 -1.52 50.87 6.35
N VAL A 897 -1.91 50.03 7.30
CA VAL A 897 -3.30 49.62 7.50
C VAL A 897 -3.84 50.34 8.74
N GLU A 898 -4.84 51.20 8.55
CA GLU A 898 -5.45 51.96 9.63
C GLU A 898 -6.73 51.30 10.14
N LEU A 899 -6.80 51.02 11.45
CA LEU A 899 -8.00 50.52 12.11
C LEU A 899 -8.25 51.29 13.42
N GLY A 900 -9.12 52.29 13.33
CA GLY A 900 -9.44 53.18 14.44
C GLY A 900 -8.23 54.01 14.89
N ASN A 901 -7.83 53.86 16.16
CA ASN A 901 -6.70 54.59 16.75
C ASN A 901 -5.34 53.89 16.56
N TRP A 902 -5.31 52.81 15.78
CA TRP A 902 -4.12 52.01 15.52
C TRP A 902 -3.76 51.99 14.05
N GLU A 903 -2.47 52.04 13.79
CA GLU A 903 -1.89 51.86 12.45
C GLU A 903 -0.97 50.64 12.51
N PHE A 904 -1.14 49.71 11.58
CA PHE A 904 -0.15 48.67 11.34
C PHE A 904 0.74 49.15 10.20
N VAL A 905 2.00 49.41 10.53
CA VAL A 905 2.94 50.16 9.69
C VAL A 905 4.10 49.25 9.31
N GLY A 906 4.23 48.99 8.02
CA GLY A 906 5.38 48.32 7.42
C GLY A 906 6.62 49.21 7.34
N THR A 907 7.79 48.61 7.13
CA THR A 907 9.06 49.34 6.98
C THR A 907 9.85 48.80 5.81
N TYR A 908 10.21 49.66 4.85
CA TYR A 908 11.11 49.33 3.73
C TYR A 908 12.58 49.72 3.96
N ALA A 909 12.88 50.32 5.11
CA ALA A 909 14.20 50.78 5.50
C ALA A 909 14.54 50.36 6.94
N TYR A 910 15.83 50.35 7.26
CA TYR A 910 16.25 50.20 8.65
C TYR A 910 15.79 51.42 9.46
N LYS A 911 14.96 51.21 10.48
CA LYS A 911 14.33 52.27 11.27
C LYS A 911 14.63 52.12 12.76
N THR A 912 15.05 53.19 13.40
CA THR A 912 15.24 53.24 14.86
C THR A 912 14.07 53.98 15.52
N VAL A 913 13.55 53.46 16.63
CA VAL A 913 12.53 54.14 17.43
C VAL A 913 13.07 55.46 17.98
N ALA A 914 12.55 56.57 17.45
CA ALA A 914 12.86 57.92 17.92
C ALA A 914 12.27 58.21 19.31
N GLN A 915 12.90 59.12 20.03
CA GLN A 915 12.49 59.51 21.39
C GLN A 915 11.03 60.01 21.47
N GLU A 916 10.56 60.73 20.46
CA GLU A 916 9.16 61.20 20.39
C GLU A 916 8.11 60.09 20.24
N ASN A 917 8.52 58.89 19.81
CA ASN A 917 7.63 57.74 19.62
C ASN A 917 7.73 56.70 20.74
N VAL A 918 8.48 57.01 21.79
CA VAL A 918 8.61 56.17 22.98
C VAL A 918 7.26 56.13 23.67
N GLY A 919 6.68 54.93 23.77
CA GLY A 919 5.38 54.76 24.42
C GLY A 919 4.22 54.48 23.47
N SER A 920 4.38 54.70 22.17
CA SER A 920 3.31 54.54 21.16
C SER A 920 3.52 53.37 20.19
N ILE A 921 4.72 52.78 20.14
CA ILE A 921 5.07 51.70 19.22
C ILE A 921 5.05 50.32 19.92
N TYR A 922 4.39 49.37 19.27
CA TYR A 922 4.15 48.01 19.73
C TYR A 922 4.48 47.03 18.59
N GLY A 923 4.78 45.77 18.91
CA GLY A 923 4.91 44.73 17.88
C GLY A 923 5.58 43.47 18.39
N ILE A 924 6.04 42.63 17.47
CA ILE A 924 6.55 41.30 17.80
C ILE A 924 8.08 41.31 17.84
N SER A 925 8.67 40.80 18.93
CA SER A 925 10.13 40.76 19.10
C SER A 925 10.79 39.87 18.04
N GLY A 926 11.69 40.46 17.25
CA GLY A 926 12.45 39.75 16.22
C GLY A 926 13.60 38.89 16.75
N SER A 927 14.06 39.16 17.98
CA SER A 927 15.14 38.46 18.67
C SER A 927 14.90 38.45 20.17
N ALA A 928 15.56 37.55 20.91
CA ALA A 928 15.55 37.57 22.36
C ALA A 928 16.45 38.70 22.90
N GLU A 929 15.96 39.46 23.88
CA GLU A 929 16.72 40.55 24.52
C GLU A 929 16.30 40.68 26.01
N GLY A 930 17.26 40.56 26.93
CA GLY A 930 16.98 40.57 28.37
C GLY A 930 16.05 39.42 28.78
N ASN A 931 14.89 39.76 29.36
CA ASN A 931 13.87 38.79 29.78
C ASN A 931 12.79 38.52 28.71
N ILE A 932 12.94 39.06 27.50
CA ILE A 932 11.97 38.93 26.42
C ILE A 932 12.44 37.83 25.47
N SER A 933 11.63 36.79 25.30
CA SER A 933 11.83 35.79 24.25
C SER A 933 11.44 36.32 22.88
N GLN A 934 12.02 35.75 21.82
CA GLN A 934 11.61 36.01 20.43
C GLN A 934 10.13 35.64 20.21
N GLY A 935 9.44 36.39 19.34
CA GLY A 935 8.02 36.17 19.04
C GLY A 935 7.04 36.69 20.08
N LYS A 936 7.52 37.38 21.12
CA LYS A 936 6.67 38.00 22.14
C LYS A 936 6.17 39.35 21.68
N PHE A 937 4.93 39.67 22.07
CA PHE A 937 4.38 41.00 21.84
C PHE A 937 4.93 41.98 22.88
N VAL A 938 5.56 43.04 22.41
CA VAL A 938 6.33 43.97 23.23
C VAL A 938 5.95 45.41 22.96
N LYS A 939 6.20 46.24 23.96
CA LYS A 939 6.26 47.68 23.80
C LYS A 939 7.70 48.08 23.50
N PHE A 940 7.94 48.71 22.35
CA PHE A 940 9.30 49.06 21.95
C PHE A 940 9.80 50.32 22.67
N ALA A 941 11.06 50.26 23.09
CA ALA A 941 11.77 51.35 23.73
C ALA A 941 12.51 52.24 22.73
N GLU A 942 13.00 53.39 23.21
CA GLU A 942 13.90 54.25 22.45
C GLU A 942 15.11 53.46 21.94
N GLY A 943 15.49 53.66 20.69
CA GLY A 943 16.67 53.04 20.10
C GLY A 943 16.51 51.56 19.73
N CYS A 944 15.30 50.99 19.83
CA CYS A 944 14.99 49.70 19.20
C CYS A 944 14.99 49.84 17.67
N ASN A 945 15.46 48.81 16.97
CA ASN A 945 15.63 48.84 15.52
C ASN A 945 14.66 47.88 14.82
N PHE A 946 14.09 48.34 13.72
CA PHE A 946 13.33 47.55 12.77
C PHE A 946 14.18 47.40 11.52
N VAL A 947 14.44 46.16 11.13
CA VAL A 947 15.01 45.86 9.80
C VAL A 947 13.92 46.00 8.73
N PRO A 948 14.30 46.23 7.47
CA PRO A 948 13.35 46.27 6.35
C PRO A 948 12.43 45.03 6.27
N MET A 949 11.31 45.20 5.57
CA MET A 949 10.26 44.20 5.38
C MET A 949 9.67 43.68 6.70
N ARG A 950 9.69 44.50 7.77
CA ARG A 950 8.98 44.27 9.04
C ARG A 950 7.75 45.16 9.12
N ALA A 951 6.92 44.95 10.13
CA ALA A 951 5.86 45.86 10.51
C ALA A 951 5.72 46.01 12.03
N TYR A 952 5.19 47.15 12.47
CA TYR A 952 4.90 47.47 13.87
C TYR A 952 3.54 48.15 14.00
N LEU A 953 2.97 48.11 15.20
CA LEU A 953 1.72 48.79 15.53
C LEU A 953 2.01 50.16 16.17
N LEU A 954 1.38 51.21 15.68
CA LEU A 954 1.45 52.56 16.21
C LEU A 954 0.10 52.96 16.82
N ASN A 955 0.12 53.44 18.06
CA ASN A 955 -1.05 54.03 18.70
C ASN A 955 -1.09 55.55 18.50
N LYS A 956 -2.07 56.03 17.71
CA LYS A 956 -2.19 57.46 17.36
C LYS A 956 -2.49 58.36 18.56
N GLU A 957 -3.25 57.88 19.56
CA GLU A 957 -3.61 58.70 20.72
C GLU A 957 -2.41 59.07 21.60
N ILE A 958 -1.42 58.16 21.68
CA ILE A 958 -0.21 58.38 22.47
C ILE A 958 0.79 59.23 21.69
N SER A 959 0.92 59.00 20.38
CA SER A 959 1.84 59.76 19.50
C SER A 959 1.54 61.27 19.46
N ASN A 960 0.27 61.67 19.60
CA ASN A 960 -0.16 63.07 19.54
C ASN A 960 -0.01 63.84 20.88
N ARG A 961 0.36 63.17 21.97
CA ARG A 961 0.61 63.83 23.26
C ARG A 961 2.10 64.23 23.33
N ARG A 962 2.41 65.50 23.06
CA ARG A 962 3.77 66.04 23.27
C ARG A 962 4.23 65.79 24.71
N LEU A 963 5.13 64.83 24.91
CA LEU A 963 5.75 64.59 26.21
C LEU A 963 6.71 65.74 26.53
N ALA A 964 6.57 66.34 27.71
CA ALA A 964 7.52 67.33 28.21
C ALA A 964 8.90 66.67 28.40
N LYS A 965 9.96 67.35 27.95
CA LYS A 965 11.37 66.93 28.17
C LYS A 965 11.64 66.83 29.67
N SER A 966 11.59 65.63 30.25
CA SER A 966 12.28 65.32 31.50
C SER A 966 13.26 64.19 31.27
N LEU A 967 14.50 64.38 31.71
CA LEU A 967 15.56 63.37 31.75
C LEU A 967 15.04 62.09 32.41
N TYR A 968 14.79 61.05 31.62
CA TYR A 968 14.60 59.69 32.11
C TYR A 968 15.55 58.76 31.37
N SER A 969 16.23 57.92 32.14
CA SER A 969 16.97 56.76 31.66
C SER A 969 16.09 55.92 30.73
N ARG A 970 16.65 55.56 29.57
CA ARG A 970 16.09 54.66 28.55
C ARG A 970 15.43 53.43 29.20
N PRO A 971 14.09 53.32 29.25
CA PRO A 971 13.46 52.08 29.71
C PRO A 971 13.77 50.98 28.69
N ALA A 972 14.07 49.76 29.14
CA ALA A 972 14.23 48.62 28.23
C ALA A 972 12.88 48.27 27.59
N SER A 973 12.91 47.56 26.46
CA SER A 973 11.72 46.91 25.90
C SER A 973 11.04 46.07 26.98
N THR A 974 9.70 46.05 26.99
CA THR A 974 8.93 45.30 27.99
C THR A 974 7.91 44.40 27.31
N GLU A 975 7.90 43.12 27.70
CA GLU A 975 6.82 42.19 27.34
C GLU A 975 5.53 42.66 28.01
N ILE A 976 4.43 42.62 27.26
CA ILE A 976 3.13 43.07 27.75
C ILE A 976 2.28 41.83 28.04
N ALA A 977 2.32 41.34 29.29
CA ALA A 977 1.56 40.16 29.71
C ALA A 977 0.02 40.32 29.53
N GLU A 978 -0.47 41.55 29.47
CA GLU A 978 -1.87 41.92 29.23
C GLU A 978 -2.22 42.14 27.74
N PHE A 979 -1.30 41.86 26.80
CA PHE A 979 -1.50 42.09 25.37
C PHE A 979 -1.22 40.82 24.56
N GLY A 980 -2.27 40.08 24.19
CA GLY A 980 -2.18 38.82 23.44
C GLY A 980 -2.35 38.98 21.92
N ILE A 981 -2.22 37.89 21.17
CA ILE A 981 -2.68 37.79 19.78
C ILE A 981 -3.85 36.81 19.76
N ASN A 982 -4.99 37.24 19.23
CA ASN A 982 -6.12 36.39 18.93
C ASN A 982 -6.02 35.93 17.47
N TRP A 983 -5.86 34.63 17.27
CA TRP A 983 -5.70 34.02 15.95
C TRP A 983 -7.07 33.59 15.44
N ASN A 984 -7.64 34.37 14.52
CA ASN A 984 -8.91 34.04 13.89
C ASN A 984 -8.64 33.13 12.68
N GLU A 985 -8.85 31.84 12.91
CA GLU A 985 -8.67 30.79 11.91
C GLU A 985 -9.85 30.67 10.95
N ASP A 986 -11.00 31.28 11.25
CA ASP A 986 -12.18 31.32 10.39
C ASP A 986 -12.58 32.77 10.16
N ASP A 987 -12.52 33.22 8.90
CA ASP A 987 -13.46 34.20 8.33
C ASP A 987 -13.22 34.35 6.81
N GLU A 988 -14.28 34.16 6.02
CA GLU A 988 -14.41 34.72 4.67
C GLU A 988 -14.45 36.25 4.82
N VAL A 989 -13.38 36.93 4.43
CA VAL A 989 -13.41 38.39 4.28
C VAL A 989 -14.00 38.69 2.91
N GLU A 990 -15.29 39.04 2.88
CA GLU A 990 -15.95 39.65 1.71
C GLU A 990 -15.22 40.95 1.33
N PRO A 991 -14.76 41.11 0.07
CA PRO A 991 -14.14 42.35 -0.39
C PRO A 991 -15.19 43.47 -0.45
N GLU A 992 -14.78 44.67 -0.06
CA GLU A 992 -15.62 45.84 0.17
C GLU A 992 -16.68 46.09 -0.93
N GLU A 993 -17.97 45.95 -0.57
CA GLU A 993 -19.08 46.45 -1.37
C GLU A 993 -19.16 47.99 -1.30
N GLN A 994 -19.27 48.60 -2.48
CA GLN A 994 -19.69 49.98 -2.64
C GLN A 994 -21.03 50.24 -1.93
N THR A 995 -21.08 51.36 -1.21
CA THR A 995 -22.22 51.81 -0.43
C THR A 995 -23.55 51.84 -1.21
N THR A 996 -24.56 51.13 -0.73
CA THR A 996 -25.90 51.73 -0.55
C THR A 996 -26.55 51.29 0.76
N VAL A 997 -27.01 52.30 1.49
CA VAL A 997 -27.56 52.30 2.86
C VAL A 997 -28.73 51.33 3.02
N VAL A 998 -28.82 50.63 4.17
CA VAL A 998 -29.94 50.73 5.16
C VAL A 998 -29.83 49.69 6.30
N ARG A 999 -29.85 50.22 7.53
CA ARG A 999 -30.27 49.66 8.85
C ARG A 999 -29.42 48.59 9.57
N LYS A 1000 -28.59 49.13 10.47
CA LYS A 1000 -28.30 48.68 11.83
C LYS A 1000 -29.44 47.93 12.55
N ILE A 1001 -29.17 46.75 13.10
CA ILE A 1001 -29.69 46.28 14.41
C ILE A 1001 -28.59 45.51 15.14
N MET A 1002 -28.23 45.99 16.34
CA MET A 1002 -27.37 45.31 17.32
C MET A 1002 -28.15 44.20 18.06
N LYS A 1003 -27.48 43.09 18.40
CA LYS A 1003 -27.53 42.49 19.75
C LYS A 1003 -26.46 41.40 19.95
N THR A 1004 -25.65 41.59 20.99
CA THR A 1004 -24.75 40.63 21.64
C THR A 1004 -25.52 39.46 22.30
N PRO A 1005 -24.84 38.37 22.69
CA PRO A 1005 -25.37 37.02 22.68
C PRO A 1005 -25.91 36.59 24.05
N SER A 1006 -26.90 35.70 24.05
CA SER A 1006 -27.22 34.89 25.23
C SER A 1006 -27.91 33.60 24.81
N ILE A 1007 -27.18 32.48 24.94
CA ILE A 1007 -27.64 31.13 25.32
C ILE A 1007 -28.89 30.61 24.61
N LEU A 1008 -28.73 29.63 23.71
CA LEU A 1008 -29.82 28.78 23.27
C LEU A 1008 -29.49 27.30 23.48
N ARG A 1009 -30.22 26.70 24.44
CA ARG A 1009 -30.44 25.26 24.56
C ARG A 1009 -31.17 24.77 23.30
N MET A 1010 -30.62 23.75 22.63
CA MET A 1010 -31.20 23.11 21.45
C MET A 1010 -32.28 22.11 21.87
N ASP A 1011 -33.55 22.42 21.58
CA ASP A 1011 -34.69 21.47 21.72
C ASP A 1011 -35.70 21.63 20.56
N ARG A 1012 -35.23 21.84 19.32
CA ARG A 1012 -36.12 21.98 18.14
C ARG A 1012 -35.51 21.38 16.88
N VAL A 1013 -36.29 20.58 16.15
CA VAL A 1013 -35.89 19.95 14.88
C VAL A 1013 -36.62 20.63 13.72
N PHE A 1014 -35.88 20.90 12.65
CA PHE A 1014 -36.34 21.62 11.46
C PHE A 1014 -36.20 20.73 10.22
N ASP A 1015 -37.06 20.92 9.21
CA ASP A 1015 -36.91 20.26 7.91
C ASP A 1015 -35.78 20.90 7.07
N LEU A 1016 -35.39 20.27 5.95
CA LEU A 1016 -34.35 20.78 5.03
C LEU A 1016 -34.70 22.11 4.33
N LYS A 1017 -35.86 22.72 4.65
CA LYS A 1017 -36.24 24.07 4.23
C LYS A 1017 -36.37 25.05 5.41
N GLY A 1018 -35.92 24.66 6.61
CA GLY A 1018 -35.85 25.52 7.79
C GLY A 1018 -37.18 25.70 8.53
N ARG A 1019 -38.19 24.84 8.32
CA ARG A 1019 -39.48 24.92 9.03
C ARG A 1019 -39.50 24.00 10.24
N LEU A 1020 -40.08 24.49 11.34
CA LEU A 1020 -40.20 23.78 12.61
C LEU A 1020 -41.16 22.58 12.48
N VAL A 1021 -40.72 21.37 12.86
CA VAL A 1021 -41.55 20.15 12.80
C VAL A 1021 -41.87 19.66 14.22
N ASN A 1022 -43.15 19.50 14.54
CA ASN A 1022 -43.62 19.28 15.91
C ASN A 1022 -43.79 17.80 16.33
N GLU A 1023 -43.41 16.82 15.51
CA GLU A 1023 -43.54 15.39 15.87
C GLU A 1023 -42.29 14.56 15.54
N LYS A 1024 -41.94 13.63 16.45
CA LYS A 1024 -40.78 12.72 16.35
C LYS A 1024 -40.97 11.71 15.20
N SER A 1025 -40.35 11.96 14.05
CA SER A 1025 -40.30 11.01 12.93
C SER A 1025 -39.28 9.88 13.21
N LYS A 1026 -39.72 8.62 13.11
CA LYS A 1026 -38.87 7.41 13.15
C LYS A 1026 -38.10 7.25 11.84
N PRO A 1027 -36.92 6.58 11.85
CA PRO A 1027 -36.04 6.50 10.68
C PRO A 1027 -36.65 5.62 9.59
N ARG A 1028 -36.72 6.12 8.36
CA ARG A 1028 -36.94 5.34 7.15
C ARG A 1028 -36.13 5.92 5.99
N GLY A 1029 -35.19 5.12 5.49
CA GLY A 1029 -34.83 5.10 4.08
C GLY A 1029 -33.70 6.02 3.62
N VAL A 1030 -32.61 5.36 3.21
CA VAL A 1030 -31.56 5.80 2.27
C VAL A 1030 -32.17 6.29 0.95
N TYR A 1031 -31.54 7.27 0.25
CA TYR A 1031 -31.30 7.23 -1.21
C TYR A 1031 -30.21 8.23 -1.64
N PHE A 1032 -29.34 7.75 -2.53
CA PHE A 1032 -28.26 8.42 -3.25
C PHE A 1032 -28.74 9.32 -4.40
N ASN A 1033 -27.84 10.23 -4.82
CA ASN A 1033 -27.39 10.49 -6.21
C ASN A 1033 -27.63 11.90 -6.78
N LYS A 1034 -26.54 12.67 -6.98
CA LYS A 1034 -25.93 12.87 -8.30
C LYS A 1034 -24.50 13.40 -8.19
#